data_AF-A0A094K9K8-F1
#
_entry.id   AF-A0A094K9K8-F1
#
_cell.length_a   1.000
_cell.length_b   1.000
_cell.length_c   1.000
_cell.angle_alpha   90.00
_cell.angle_beta   90.00
_cell.angle_gamma   90.00
#
_symmetry.space_group_name_H-M   'P 1'
#
loop_
_entity.id
_entity.type
_entity.pdbx_description
1 polymer ?
#
loop_
_entity_poly.entity_id
_entity_poly.type
_entity_poly.pdbx_seq_one_letter_code
_entity_poly.pdbx_strand_id
1 'polypeptide(L)'
;MTSTTPTSVSTPSPTATKLLALTTPFVQRPDCASIWDLTTFSSLVLGVSNNITVLVSDTADERFASCQPPGWESIVPAIRFSFSPFVCPSGWTYYSMAFMVSLAKTKPCQQHIAALGIDHLLRRDLTDFPIATMTPLCYREASIIVTLSNGTGSRRLFTQGTQAHQAWHISWEASDTSKLTPSLPQLTSNKHIPTWKPGEIIEKGLYGQGDGDRYGYHGLGVYEGANTRDNKAARNYINTDFKERARLAKQVDINDNAHPFYNYTSGRWLYNENLRLVERRLHFNINALCQVVAKSVQQSSDDITLFTKIAEGGSYRVFEASFRDGSRAIARLPYPCTIPREYGVASEVATMEFLRSRGVPIPQVFDWDSSASNEVGSEYIVMERVPGRELSETWQSMTFKERMAVVKKIVDVERILFGVQFPANGSLYFKGFLGADEKSVDIPDGAGVTSRATFSVGPSTEYLWWYQNRHTLTINHGPWQSSTELLAAIGERETEWFNKFGEKRYPREPLYREFYRHQLVDPQVQIKHLADYLKVAPHLVPDGEELNAPTIRHPDLSPSNIFISETGNITGIIDWQHTAVLPVFLQAKIPKHFQNYGDDDSENFRRPKLAEGVDAMSESDREVEMELYRRRQVHYFYLGYTSSRNKPHFHAMGKHNLVLRNQLYDTAARPWEGDNTSLQAQLIRTLEHWPEIRAGGKAPPIQYSEAESRECLERDAKQKNADEQMQQVRESIGVDIEGWVPNDELESAKARAEAIKREMAQAADSEKERRGFEELWPFQDHEEMD
;
A
#
# COMPACT_ATOMS: atom_id res chain seq x y z
N MET A 1 33.56 -61.55 -12.88
CA MET A 1 32.48 -61.43 -11.87
C MET A 1 32.27 -59.95 -11.64
N THR A 2 31.16 -59.27 -11.93
CA THR A 2 29.83 -59.57 -12.48
C THR A 2 29.28 -58.18 -12.82
N SER A 3 28.82 -57.92 -14.06
CA SER A 3 27.38 -57.73 -14.39
C SER A 3 26.79 -56.44 -13.77
N THR A 4 26.15 -55.48 -14.44
CA THR A 4 25.39 -55.44 -15.71
C THR A 4 24.94 -53.98 -15.88
N THR A 5 24.82 -53.48 -17.11
CA THR A 5 24.01 -52.30 -17.49
C THR A 5 22.56 -52.50 -17.03
N PRO A 6 21.73 -51.44 -16.80
CA PRO A 6 20.81 -51.06 -17.90
C PRO A 6 20.20 -49.63 -17.89
N THR A 7 19.68 -49.29 -19.09
CA THR A 7 18.42 -48.59 -19.43
C THR A 7 18.09 -47.15 -19.00
N SER A 8 17.88 -46.36 -20.06
CA SER A 8 16.97 -45.22 -20.17
C SER A 8 15.61 -45.45 -19.50
N VAL A 9 15.17 -44.46 -18.73
CA VAL A 9 13.76 -44.26 -18.37
C VAL A 9 13.36 -42.85 -18.80
N SER A 10 12.32 -42.82 -19.64
CA SER A 10 11.57 -41.65 -20.08
C SER A 10 11.28 -40.66 -18.96
N THR A 11 11.46 -39.37 -19.20
CA THR A 11 10.78 -38.32 -18.43
C THR A 11 9.29 -38.32 -18.81
N PRO A 12 8.36 -38.71 -17.91
CA PRO A 12 6.96 -38.36 -18.09
C PRO A 12 6.80 -36.85 -17.91
N SER A 13 6.00 -36.23 -18.79
CA SER A 13 5.41 -34.92 -18.50
C SER A 13 4.74 -34.95 -17.13
N PRO A 14 5.01 -34.00 -16.21
CA PRO A 14 4.13 -33.83 -15.08
C PRO A 14 2.94 -32.97 -15.53
N THR A 15 1.92 -33.63 -16.08
CA THR A 15 0.53 -33.18 -15.88
C THR A 15 0.24 -33.38 -14.39
N ALA A 16 0.54 -32.40 -13.55
CA ALA A 16 0.19 -32.45 -12.14
C ALA A 16 -1.25 -31.95 -11.94
N THR A 17 -2.23 -32.79 -12.28
CA THR A 17 -3.49 -32.80 -11.53
C THR A 17 -3.19 -33.53 -10.22
N LYS A 18 -2.94 -32.79 -9.14
CA LYS A 18 -2.82 -33.39 -7.80
C LYS A 18 -3.68 -32.61 -6.79
N LEU A 19 -4.95 -32.96 -6.75
CA LEU A 19 -5.71 -33.04 -5.51
C LEU A 19 -6.15 -34.51 -5.44
N LEU A 20 -5.57 -35.29 -4.54
CA LEU A 20 -6.15 -35.59 -3.23
C LEU A 20 -5.16 -36.28 -2.28
N ALA A 21 -5.18 -35.91 -0.99
CA ALA A 21 -5.37 -36.85 0.13
C ALA A 21 -5.84 -36.10 1.39
N LEU A 22 -6.86 -36.66 2.06
CA LEU A 22 -6.88 -36.76 3.52
C LEU A 22 -6.00 -37.95 3.93
N THR A 23 -5.06 -37.68 4.86
CA THR A 23 -4.25 -38.55 5.74
C THR A 23 -3.18 -39.47 5.11
N THR A 24 -1.96 -39.42 5.67
CA THR A 24 -1.49 -40.57 6.47
C THR A 24 -1.76 -40.24 7.94
N PRO A 25 -2.30 -41.17 8.75
CA PRO A 25 -2.50 -40.93 10.16
C PRO A 25 -1.14 -41.02 10.84
N PHE A 26 -0.65 -39.89 11.37
CA PHE A 26 0.26 -40.00 12.50
C PHE A 26 -0.54 -40.63 13.64
N VAL A 27 -0.31 -41.93 13.87
CA VAL A 27 -0.82 -42.63 15.05
C VAL A 27 0.26 -42.55 16.09
N GLN A 28 0.04 -41.72 17.11
CA GLN A 28 0.90 -41.67 18.28
C GLN A 28 1.08 -43.07 18.84
N ARG A 29 2.33 -43.51 18.99
CA ARG A 29 2.60 -44.83 19.58
C ARG A 29 2.15 -44.81 21.05
N PRO A 30 1.52 -45.87 21.59
CA PRO A 30 1.00 -45.86 22.95
C PRO A 30 2.04 -45.56 24.03
N ASP A 31 3.30 -45.96 23.82
CA ASP A 31 4.47 -45.67 24.67
C ASP A 31 4.89 -44.20 24.64
N CYS A 32 4.38 -43.43 23.69
CA CYS A 32 4.57 -41.99 23.54
C CYS A 32 3.39 -41.18 24.08
N ALA A 33 2.35 -41.78 24.68
CA ALA A 33 1.23 -41.03 25.22
C ALA A 33 1.60 -40.22 26.47
N SER A 34 2.46 -40.78 27.32
CA SER A 34 2.86 -40.19 28.60
C SER A 34 3.87 -39.06 28.51
N ILE A 35 4.36 -38.73 27.31
CA ILE A 35 5.25 -37.58 27.12
C ILE A 35 4.46 -36.29 26.83
N TRP A 36 3.13 -36.36 26.68
CA TRP A 36 2.28 -35.23 26.33
C TRP A 36 1.38 -34.84 27.51
N ASP A 37 1.48 -33.59 27.94
CA ASP A 37 0.74 -33.01 29.06
C ASP A 37 -0.22 -31.91 28.58
N LEU A 38 -1.43 -31.90 29.13
CA LEU A 38 -2.45 -30.88 28.84
C LEU A 38 -2.29 -29.70 29.82
N THR A 39 -1.97 -28.51 29.31
CA THR A 39 -1.69 -27.31 30.12
C THR A 39 -2.71 -26.21 29.84
N THR A 40 -3.18 -25.52 30.90
CA THR A 40 -4.11 -24.38 30.79
C THR A 40 -3.40 -23.07 31.19
N PHE A 41 -3.50 -22.06 30.34
CA PHE A 41 -2.95 -20.72 30.55
C PHE A 41 -4.08 -19.75 30.90
N SER A 42 -3.86 -18.90 31.90
CA SER A 42 -4.76 -17.80 32.26
C SER A 42 -4.18 -16.48 31.76
N SER A 43 -4.91 -15.77 30.90
CA SER A 43 -4.60 -14.43 30.45
C SER A 43 -5.50 -13.42 31.15
N LEU A 44 -4.93 -12.31 31.63
CA LEU A 44 -5.67 -11.21 32.26
C LEU A 44 -5.52 -9.96 31.38
N VAL A 45 -6.64 -9.45 30.85
CA VAL A 45 -6.65 -8.26 29.97
C VAL A 45 -7.70 -7.30 30.48
N LEU A 46 -7.32 -6.04 30.68
CA LEU A 46 -8.18 -4.98 31.20
C LEU A 46 -8.94 -5.40 32.49
N GLY A 47 -8.28 -6.18 33.35
CA GLY A 47 -8.85 -6.65 34.62
C GLY A 47 -9.76 -7.88 34.55
N VAL A 48 -9.91 -8.52 33.37
CA VAL A 48 -10.74 -9.72 33.17
C VAL A 48 -9.86 -10.93 32.83
N SER A 49 -10.13 -12.08 33.47
CA SER A 49 -9.35 -13.33 33.31
C SER A 49 -10.00 -14.30 32.31
N ASN A 50 -9.23 -14.75 31.31
CA ASN A 50 -9.59 -15.76 30.31
C ASN A 50 -8.66 -16.98 30.41
N ASN A 51 -9.16 -18.21 30.23
CA ASN A 51 -8.37 -19.44 30.32
C ASN A 51 -8.35 -20.22 29.00
N ILE A 52 -7.18 -20.69 28.56
CA ILE A 52 -6.95 -21.39 27.28
C ILE A 52 -6.17 -22.69 27.52
N THR A 53 -6.58 -23.83 26.93
CA THR A 53 -5.98 -25.16 27.15
C THR A 53 -5.31 -25.71 25.89
N VAL A 54 -4.08 -26.24 26.01
CA VAL A 54 -3.28 -26.83 24.91
C VAL A 54 -2.52 -28.08 25.37
N LEU A 55 -2.16 -28.97 24.43
CA LEU A 55 -1.40 -30.20 24.67
C LEU A 55 0.08 -30.01 24.30
N VAL A 56 1.01 -30.37 25.18
CA VAL A 56 2.46 -30.07 25.06
C VAL A 56 3.27 -31.33 25.33
N SER A 57 4.26 -31.66 24.49
CA SER A 57 5.21 -32.76 24.77
C SER A 57 6.44 -32.30 25.55
N ASP A 58 6.91 -33.07 26.53
CA ASP A 58 8.16 -32.77 27.27
C ASP A 58 9.38 -32.96 26.36
N THR A 59 10.04 -31.86 26.03
CA THR A 59 11.23 -31.84 25.17
C THR A 59 12.48 -32.42 25.85
N ALA A 60 12.44 -32.63 27.16
CA ALA A 60 13.53 -33.23 27.93
C ALA A 60 13.41 -34.75 28.06
N ASP A 61 12.31 -35.38 27.63
CA ASP A 61 12.15 -36.83 27.63
C ASP A 61 13.01 -37.46 26.52
N GLU A 62 13.81 -38.49 26.83
CA GLU A 62 14.71 -39.13 25.85
C GLU A 62 13.97 -39.76 24.66
N ARG A 63 12.68 -40.07 24.82
CA ARG A 63 11.83 -40.64 23.76
C ARG A 63 11.30 -39.57 22.82
N PHE A 64 11.40 -38.30 23.18
CA PHE A 64 10.82 -37.16 22.49
C PHE A 64 11.08 -37.18 20.98
N ALA A 65 12.34 -37.25 20.53
CA ALA A 65 12.66 -37.27 19.09
C ALA A 65 12.02 -38.46 18.33
N SER A 66 11.90 -39.62 18.99
CA SER A 66 11.32 -40.83 18.40
C SER A 66 9.79 -40.84 18.41
N CYS A 67 9.18 -40.04 19.28
CA CYS A 67 7.75 -39.96 19.50
C CYS A 67 7.06 -38.92 18.62
N GLN A 68 7.77 -38.43 17.60
CA GLN A 68 7.37 -37.31 16.76
C GLN A 68 7.21 -37.75 15.29
N PRO A 69 6.40 -37.07 14.47
CA PRO A 69 6.09 -37.52 13.11
C PRO A 69 7.33 -37.45 12.18
N PRO A 70 7.58 -38.44 11.30
CA PRO A 70 8.77 -38.43 10.43
C PRO A 70 8.95 -37.13 9.63
N GLY A 71 10.17 -36.58 9.62
CA GLY A 71 10.51 -35.34 8.89
C GLY A 71 10.34 -34.04 9.69
N TRP A 72 9.89 -34.13 10.95
CA TRP A 72 9.75 -32.98 11.86
C TRP A 72 11.07 -32.19 12.02
N GLU A 73 12.19 -32.90 12.03
CA GLU A 73 13.55 -32.39 12.28
C GLU A 73 14.10 -31.52 11.14
N SER A 74 13.50 -31.60 9.95
CA SER A 74 13.93 -30.85 8.76
C SER A 74 13.32 -29.44 8.68
N ILE A 75 12.35 -29.13 9.54
CA ILE A 75 11.53 -27.91 9.45
C ILE A 75 11.78 -26.96 10.64
N VAL A 76 12.11 -27.46 11.84
CA VAL A 76 12.41 -26.64 13.04
C VAL A 76 13.40 -27.38 13.98
N PRO A 77 14.29 -26.69 14.74
CA PRO A 77 15.21 -27.35 15.69
C PRO A 77 14.49 -28.03 16.88
N ALA A 78 15.07 -29.13 17.39
CA ALA A 78 14.53 -30.00 18.45
C ALA A 78 14.11 -29.32 19.78
N ILE A 79 14.56 -28.10 20.06
CA ILE A 79 14.12 -27.32 21.24
C ILE A 79 12.76 -26.64 21.05
N ARG A 80 12.12 -26.83 19.89
CA ARG A 80 10.76 -26.38 19.58
C ARG A 80 10.00 -27.57 19.02
N PHE A 81 8.88 -27.94 19.63
CA PHE A 81 7.99 -28.97 19.07
C PHE A 81 6.53 -28.58 19.32
N SER A 82 5.56 -28.82 18.42
CA SER A 82 5.55 -29.73 17.23
C SER A 82 4.71 -29.23 16.03
N PHE A 83 4.90 -29.92 14.90
CA PHE A 83 4.51 -29.60 13.51
C PHE A 83 3.05 -29.92 13.08
N SER A 84 2.67 -29.46 11.87
CA SER A 84 1.39 -29.61 11.16
C SER A 84 1.51 -30.48 9.90
N PRO A 85 0.89 -31.68 9.81
CA PRO A 85 0.83 -32.40 8.55
C PRO A 85 -0.61 -32.47 8.02
N PHE A 86 -1.08 -31.40 7.39
CA PHE A 86 -2.18 -31.39 6.41
C PHE A 86 -3.54 -32.09 6.72
N VAL A 87 -3.83 -32.70 7.89
CA VAL A 87 -5.18 -33.10 8.40
C VAL A 87 -5.12 -33.51 9.90
N CYS A 88 -6.19 -33.35 10.70
CA CYS A 88 -6.27 -33.86 12.08
C CYS A 88 -6.27 -35.42 12.14
N PRO A 89 -5.69 -36.07 13.18
CA PRO A 89 -5.74 -37.53 13.32
C PRO A 89 -7.16 -38.08 13.56
N SER A 90 -7.33 -39.40 13.39
CA SER A 90 -8.59 -40.09 13.70
C SER A 90 -8.97 -39.93 15.19
N GLY A 91 -10.24 -39.58 15.47
CA GLY A 91 -10.74 -39.33 16.82
C GLY A 91 -10.60 -37.87 17.32
N TRP A 92 -10.17 -36.95 16.46
CA TRP A 92 -10.05 -35.52 16.76
C TRP A 92 -11.21 -34.71 16.16
N THR A 93 -11.65 -33.66 16.85
CA THR A 93 -12.73 -32.78 16.36
C THR A 93 -12.19 -31.73 15.39
N TYR A 94 -12.86 -31.58 14.25
CA TYR A 94 -12.64 -30.56 13.22
C TYR A 94 -13.58 -29.40 13.46
N TYR A 95 -13.20 -28.17 13.09
CA TYR A 95 -14.01 -26.97 13.30
C TYR A 95 -14.31 -26.25 11.98
N SER A 96 -15.49 -25.63 11.89
CA SER A 96 -15.94 -24.69 10.84
C SER A 96 -15.79 -25.17 9.39
N MET A 97 -16.40 -26.31 9.04
CA MET A 97 -16.44 -26.81 7.66
C MET A 97 -17.52 -26.10 6.83
N ALA A 98 -17.16 -25.66 5.62
CA ALA A 98 -18.04 -24.95 4.69
C ALA A 98 -17.82 -25.38 3.24
N PHE A 99 -18.83 -25.15 2.39
CA PHE A 99 -18.73 -25.35 0.95
C PHE A 99 -18.28 -24.03 0.27
N MET A 100 -17.27 -24.08 -0.61
CA MET A 100 -16.75 -22.93 -1.35
C MET A 100 -16.71 -23.18 -2.87
N VAL A 101 -17.04 -22.16 -3.66
CA VAL A 101 -16.88 -22.16 -5.11
C VAL A 101 -15.74 -21.20 -5.45
N SER A 102 -14.65 -21.73 -6.03
CA SER A 102 -13.50 -20.89 -6.41
C SER A 102 -13.74 -20.27 -7.79
N LEU A 103 -13.74 -18.94 -7.86
CA LEU A 103 -13.82 -18.15 -9.10
C LEU A 103 -12.43 -17.70 -9.61
N ALA A 104 -11.35 -18.07 -8.91
CA ALA A 104 -10.06 -17.38 -9.04
C ALA A 104 -9.07 -17.95 -10.07
N LYS A 105 -9.44 -18.95 -10.89
CA LYS A 105 -8.61 -19.40 -12.02
C LYS A 105 -9.53 -19.77 -13.18
N THR A 106 -9.14 -19.43 -14.41
CA THR A 106 -9.83 -19.61 -15.70
C THR A 106 -10.09 -21.08 -16.11
N LYS A 107 -10.62 -21.89 -15.20
CA LYS A 107 -11.22 -23.21 -15.46
C LYS A 107 -12.70 -23.15 -15.05
N PRO A 108 -13.59 -23.93 -15.70
CA PRO A 108 -15.03 -23.92 -15.38
C PRO A 108 -15.25 -24.19 -13.88
N CYS A 109 -16.24 -23.50 -13.28
CA CYS A 109 -16.56 -23.52 -11.84
C CYS A 109 -16.32 -24.89 -11.18
N GLN A 110 -15.23 -25.01 -10.42
CA GLN A 110 -14.96 -26.19 -9.61
C GLN A 110 -15.52 -25.99 -8.19
N GLN A 111 -16.34 -26.94 -7.75
CA GLN A 111 -16.96 -26.99 -6.42
C GLN A 111 -15.98 -27.59 -5.40
N HIS A 112 -15.77 -26.94 -4.26
CA HIS A 112 -14.85 -27.39 -3.22
C HIS A 112 -15.53 -27.39 -1.83
N ILE A 113 -15.01 -28.21 -0.91
CA ILE A 113 -15.32 -28.12 0.52
C ILE A 113 -14.03 -27.75 1.25
N ALA A 114 -14.12 -26.85 2.23
CA ALA A 114 -12.99 -26.35 3.01
C ALA A 114 -13.37 -26.22 4.49
N ALA A 115 -12.40 -26.33 5.39
CA ALA A 115 -12.54 -25.85 6.77
C ALA A 115 -12.04 -24.40 6.84
N LEU A 116 -12.89 -23.46 7.27
CA LEU A 116 -12.59 -22.03 7.36
C LEU A 116 -12.39 -21.62 8.83
N GLY A 117 -11.33 -20.87 9.13
CA GLY A 117 -11.04 -20.39 10.49
C GLY A 117 -12.02 -19.30 10.97
N ILE A 118 -12.15 -19.18 12.30
CA ILE A 118 -12.88 -18.08 12.98
C ILE A 118 -11.93 -16.88 13.10
N ASP A 119 -11.65 -16.14 12.03
CA ASP A 119 -10.65 -15.04 12.07
C ASP A 119 -11.16 -13.74 12.74
N HIS A 120 -12.23 -13.78 13.54
CA HIS A 120 -12.95 -12.54 13.92
C HIS A 120 -13.21 -12.28 15.41
N LEU A 121 -12.59 -13.00 16.35
CA LEU A 121 -12.80 -12.69 17.79
C LEU A 121 -11.53 -12.53 18.65
N LEU A 122 -10.32 -12.71 18.13
CA LEU A 122 -9.09 -12.68 18.94
C LEU A 122 -8.06 -11.60 18.56
N ARG A 123 -8.32 -10.79 17.52
CA ARG A 123 -7.41 -9.72 17.08
C ARG A 123 -7.50 -8.41 17.88
N ARG A 124 -8.29 -8.35 18.95
CA ARG A 124 -8.56 -7.07 19.64
C ARG A 124 -7.97 -6.87 21.04
N ASP A 125 -7.54 -7.89 21.78
CA ASP A 125 -7.26 -7.69 23.23
C ASP A 125 -6.12 -8.54 23.81
N LEU A 126 -4.92 -8.59 23.22
CA LEU A 126 -3.75 -9.27 23.85
C LEU A 126 -2.43 -8.57 23.49
N THR A 127 -2.11 -7.46 24.16
CA THR A 127 -0.87 -6.69 23.94
C THR A 127 0.27 -7.01 24.92
N ASP A 128 0.14 -8.00 25.83
CA ASP A 128 1.17 -8.22 26.87
C ASP A 128 1.68 -9.67 27.05
N PHE A 129 1.42 -10.60 26.13
CA PHE A 129 2.10 -11.91 26.11
C PHE A 129 2.24 -12.46 24.67
N PRO A 130 3.34 -13.18 24.34
CA PRO A 130 3.56 -13.70 23.00
C PRO A 130 2.76 -14.99 22.80
N ILE A 131 1.54 -14.87 22.28
CA ILE A 131 0.79 -16.01 21.76
C ILE A 131 0.66 -15.80 20.25
N ALA A 132 1.39 -16.58 19.45
CA ALA A 132 1.20 -16.63 18.02
C ALA A 132 -0.16 -17.28 17.70
N THR A 133 -1.07 -16.52 17.09
CA THR A 133 -2.29 -16.94 16.36
C THR A 133 -3.13 -18.06 16.99
N MET A 134 -4.31 -17.73 17.53
CA MET A 134 -5.31 -18.74 17.90
C MET A 134 -6.50 -18.76 16.95
N THR A 135 -6.58 -19.81 16.10
CA THR A 135 -7.79 -20.41 15.50
C THR A 135 -7.47 -21.71 14.74
N PRO A 136 -8.46 -22.62 14.60
CA PRO A 136 -8.86 -23.62 15.58
C PRO A 136 -7.86 -24.79 15.71
N LEU A 137 -7.87 -25.44 16.87
CA LEU A 137 -7.06 -26.63 17.16
C LEU A 137 -7.88 -27.91 16.92
N CYS A 138 -7.25 -28.93 16.37
CA CYS A 138 -7.76 -30.28 16.54
C CYS A 138 -7.64 -30.61 18.05
N TYR A 139 -8.65 -31.20 18.68
CA TYR A 139 -8.51 -31.77 20.04
C TYR A 139 -9.11 -33.16 20.14
N ARG A 140 -8.59 -33.96 21.08
CA ARG A 140 -9.16 -35.24 21.53
C ARG A 140 -9.62 -35.06 22.98
N GLU A 141 -10.89 -35.37 23.24
CA GLU A 141 -11.66 -35.15 24.49
C GLU A 141 -10.87 -34.99 25.81
N ALA A 142 -11.12 -33.90 26.55
CA ALA A 142 -11.71 -33.91 27.90
C ALA A 142 -11.76 -32.50 28.56
N SER A 143 -12.59 -32.44 29.61
CA SER A 143 -13.01 -31.31 30.43
C SER A 143 -12.06 -30.91 31.56
N ILE A 144 -12.21 -29.64 31.96
CA ILE A 144 -11.43 -28.78 32.87
C ILE A 144 -11.59 -29.15 34.36
N ILE A 145 -10.55 -28.87 35.18
CA ILE A 145 -10.54 -28.20 36.52
C ILE A 145 -9.23 -28.61 37.24
N VAL A 146 -8.43 -27.65 37.73
CA VAL A 146 -7.98 -27.62 39.15
C VAL A 146 -7.64 -26.18 39.58
N THR A 147 -8.30 -25.74 40.66
CA THR A 147 -7.96 -24.58 41.49
C THR A 147 -6.83 -24.94 42.44
N LEU A 148 -5.76 -24.14 42.48
CA LEU A 148 -4.70 -24.26 43.48
C LEU A 148 -5.15 -23.63 44.79
N SER A 149 -5.48 -24.45 45.78
CA SER A 149 -5.63 -23.99 47.16
C SER A 149 -4.65 -24.72 48.07
N ASN A 150 -3.68 -23.95 48.56
CA ASN A 150 -2.80 -24.21 49.70
C ASN A 150 -1.72 -25.30 49.58
N GLY A 151 -0.47 -24.83 49.56
CA GLY A 151 0.59 -25.35 50.42
C GLY A 151 1.32 -26.59 49.94
N THR A 152 2.60 -26.38 49.58
CA THR A 152 3.70 -27.36 49.52
C THR A 152 3.74 -28.35 48.33
N GLY A 153 4.76 -28.19 47.49
CA GLY A 153 5.20 -29.22 46.51
C GLY A 153 5.62 -28.67 45.14
N SER A 154 6.86 -28.21 45.02
CA SER A 154 7.67 -27.95 43.79
C SER A 154 6.95 -27.60 42.47
N ARG A 155 7.11 -26.33 42.09
CA ARG A 155 6.86 -25.70 40.78
C ARG A 155 7.74 -26.32 39.68
N ARG A 156 7.15 -26.81 38.58
CA ARG A 156 7.75 -26.63 37.25
C ARG A 156 6.86 -25.66 36.48
N LEU A 157 7.35 -24.43 36.31
CA LEU A 157 6.87 -23.55 35.26
C LEU A 157 7.56 -24.01 33.96
N PHE A 158 6.78 -24.28 32.92
CA PHE A 158 7.33 -24.28 31.56
C PHE A 158 7.73 -22.84 31.24
N THR A 159 9.04 -22.54 31.34
CA THR A 159 9.60 -21.20 31.09
C THR A 159 10.13 -21.02 29.67
N GLN A 160 9.87 -21.98 28.78
CA GLN A 160 10.14 -21.88 27.35
C GLN A 160 8.82 -22.16 26.61
N GLY A 161 8.42 -21.21 25.78
CA GLY A 161 7.06 -21.09 25.25
C GLY A 161 6.51 -22.36 24.60
N THR A 162 5.20 -22.55 24.72
CA THR A 162 4.45 -23.56 23.98
C THR A 162 4.02 -22.97 22.64
N GLN A 163 4.39 -23.58 21.52
CA GLN A 163 3.95 -23.18 20.19
C GLN A 163 2.91 -24.20 19.69
N ALA A 164 1.71 -23.72 19.32
CA ALA A 164 0.70 -24.52 18.63
C ALA A 164 0.52 -23.97 17.20
N HIS A 165 0.67 -24.82 16.18
CA HIS A 165 0.60 -24.40 14.78
C HIS A 165 -0.82 -24.51 14.19
N GLN A 166 -1.08 -23.67 13.18
CA GLN A 166 -2.29 -23.73 12.35
C GLN A 166 -2.42 -25.08 11.61
N ALA A 167 -3.65 -25.57 11.45
CA ALA A 167 -3.94 -26.53 10.39
C ALA A 167 -3.88 -25.80 9.04
N TRP A 168 -3.13 -26.31 8.06
CA TRP A 168 -3.10 -25.72 6.72
C TRP A 168 -4.50 -25.68 6.10
N HIS A 169 -4.76 -24.73 5.20
CA HIS A 169 -5.96 -24.72 4.37
C HIS A 169 -6.01 -25.98 3.49
N ILE A 170 -6.95 -26.89 3.78
CA ILE A 170 -7.18 -28.11 3.02
C ILE A 170 -8.40 -27.88 2.13
N SER A 171 -8.21 -27.95 0.81
CA SER A 171 -9.29 -27.90 -0.17
C SER A 171 -9.25 -29.11 -1.08
N TRP A 172 -10.41 -29.68 -1.39
CA TRP A 172 -10.59 -30.79 -2.32
C TRP A 172 -11.79 -30.54 -3.22
N GLU A 173 -11.82 -31.17 -4.40
CA GLU A 173 -12.97 -31.05 -5.29
C GLU A 173 -14.17 -31.85 -4.77
N ALA A 174 -15.40 -31.46 -5.09
CA ALA A 174 -16.59 -32.22 -4.68
C ALA A 174 -16.60 -33.66 -5.27
N SER A 175 -16.03 -33.86 -6.46
CA SER A 175 -15.86 -35.19 -7.08
C SER A 175 -14.88 -36.10 -6.34
N ASP A 176 -14.07 -35.52 -5.47
CA ASP A 176 -13.00 -36.19 -4.76
C ASP A 176 -13.46 -36.78 -3.41
N THR A 177 -14.62 -36.34 -2.90
CA THR A 177 -15.12 -36.71 -1.56
C THR A 177 -15.36 -38.20 -1.39
N SER A 178 -15.77 -38.91 -2.44
CA SER A 178 -16.02 -40.36 -2.38
C SER A 178 -14.73 -41.19 -2.28
N LYS A 179 -13.55 -40.57 -2.50
CA LYS A 179 -12.23 -41.20 -2.44
C LYS A 179 -11.47 -40.89 -1.15
N LEU A 180 -12.03 -40.04 -0.27
CA LEU A 180 -11.43 -39.62 1.00
C LEU A 180 -11.79 -40.59 2.13
N THR A 181 -10.81 -40.88 2.99
CA THR A 181 -10.99 -41.73 4.18
C THR A 181 -10.47 -41.00 5.43
N PRO A 182 -11.29 -40.78 6.47
CA PRO A 182 -12.71 -41.11 6.55
C PRO A 182 -13.55 -40.26 5.59
N SER A 183 -14.67 -40.81 5.14
CA SER A 183 -15.57 -40.10 4.22
C SER A 183 -16.13 -38.85 4.89
N LEU A 184 -16.08 -37.74 4.17
CA LEU A 184 -16.57 -36.44 4.65
C LEU A 184 -18.09 -36.36 4.61
N PRO A 185 -18.71 -35.49 5.44
CA PRO A 185 -20.15 -35.26 5.36
C PRO A 185 -20.53 -34.55 4.06
N GLN A 186 -21.72 -34.84 3.52
CA GLN A 186 -22.23 -34.13 2.34
C GLN A 186 -22.71 -32.72 2.73
N LEU A 187 -22.02 -31.71 2.20
CA LEU A 187 -22.32 -30.30 2.37
C LEU A 187 -22.97 -29.72 1.10
N THR A 188 -23.95 -28.83 1.28
CA THR A 188 -24.53 -28.00 0.22
C THR A 188 -24.03 -26.56 0.37
N SER A 189 -24.12 -25.73 -0.67
CA SER A 189 -23.58 -24.35 -0.71
C SER A 189 -23.99 -23.42 0.43
N ASN A 190 -25.05 -23.77 1.17
CA ASN A 190 -25.64 -22.92 2.20
C ASN A 190 -25.42 -23.49 3.62
N LYS A 191 -24.50 -24.45 3.79
CA LYS A 191 -24.27 -25.14 5.07
C LYS A 191 -22.87 -24.87 5.62
N HIS A 192 -22.84 -24.41 6.86
CA HIS A 192 -21.65 -24.25 7.68
C HIS A 192 -21.77 -25.19 8.89
N ILE A 193 -20.75 -26.02 9.12
CA ILE A 193 -20.69 -26.97 10.23
C ILE A 193 -19.65 -26.48 11.23
N PRO A 194 -20.05 -26.04 12.44
CA PRO A 194 -19.12 -25.47 13.41
C PRO A 194 -18.13 -26.49 13.99
N THR A 195 -18.52 -27.77 14.13
CA THR A 195 -17.64 -28.87 14.53
C THR A 195 -18.03 -30.18 13.88
N TRP A 196 -17.06 -31.07 13.62
CA TRP A 196 -17.30 -32.42 13.12
C TRP A 196 -16.20 -33.39 13.54
N LYS A 197 -16.56 -34.58 13.99
CA LYS A 197 -15.59 -35.67 14.23
C LYS A 197 -15.60 -36.69 13.06
N PRO A 198 -14.44 -37.24 12.67
CA PRO A 198 -14.36 -38.34 11.72
C PRO A 198 -15.35 -39.47 11.99
N GLY A 199 -16.25 -39.73 11.03
CA GLY A 199 -17.29 -40.76 11.13
C GLY A 199 -18.62 -40.29 11.69
N GLU A 200 -18.74 -39.02 12.11
CA GLU A 200 -20.00 -38.42 12.56
C GLU A 200 -20.92 -38.13 11.35
N ILE A 201 -22.17 -38.61 11.43
CA ILE A 201 -23.19 -38.37 10.39
C ILE A 201 -23.91 -37.07 10.72
N ILE A 202 -23.93 -36.15 9.76
CA ILE A 202 -24.62 -34.86 9.91
C ILE A 202 -26.03 -34.99 9.36
N GLU A 203 -27.02 -34.89 10.25
CA GLU A 203 -28.43 -34.99 9.87
C GLU A 203 -28.88 -33.84 8.94
N LYS A 204 -29.75 -34.17 7.98
CA LYS A 204 -30.27 -33.21 7.00
C LYS A 204 -31.21 -32.20 7.69
N GLY A 205 -30.73 -30.97 7.86
CA GLY A 205 -31.53 -29.82 8.28
C GLY A 205 -31.08 -29.17 9.59
N LEU A 206 -30.14 -29.81 10.30
CA LEU A 206 -29.66 -29.37 11.62
C LEU A 206 -28.78 -28.12 11.60
N TYR A 207 -28.14 -27.84 10.46
CA TYR A 207 -27.31 -26.66 10.25
C TYR A 207 -27.82 -25.93 9.01
N GLY A 208 -28.51 -24.83 9.26
CA GLY A 208 -29.06 -23.84 8.35
C GLY A 208 -29.25 -22.54 9.15
N GLN A 209 -29.21 -21.37 8.49
CA GLN A 209 -29.24 -20.07 9.16
C GLN A 209 -30.46 -19.91 10.11
N GLY A 210 -30.18 -19.58 11.38
CA GLY A 210 -31.12 -19.24 12.48
C GLY A 210 -30.83 -20.09 13.73
N ASP A 211 -30.51 -19.58 14.93
CA ASP A 211 -30.91 -18.35 15.61
C ASP A 211 -29.79 -17.77 16.49
N GLY A 212 -29.77 -16.44 16.66
CA GLY A 212 -29.13 -15.75 17.78
C GLY A 212 -27.99 -14.80 17.44
N ASP A 213 -28.33 -13.54 17.15
CA ASP A 213 -27.57 -12.30 17.39
C ASP A 213 -26.06 -12.42 17.66
N ARG A 214 -25.28 -12.16 16.60
CA ARG A 214 -23.97 -11.47 16.52
C ARG A 214 -23.32 -12.00 15.25
N TYR A 215 -22.92 -11.09 14.36
CA TYR A 215 -22.42 -11.36 13.00
C TYR A 215 -23.51 -11.73 11.98
N GLY A 216 -24.32 -10.73 11.64
CA GLY A 216 -25.13 -10.73 10.42
C GLY A 216 -24.41 -9.98 9.31
N TYR A 217 -23.84 -10.72 8.35
CA TYR A 217 -23.81 -10.26 6.98
C TYR A 217 -25.16 -10.62 6.34
N HIS A 218 -25.72 -9.62 5.65
CA HIS A 218 -26.85 -9.61 4.71
C HIS A 218 -28.24 -9.26 5.26
N GLY A 219 -28.63 -8.02 4.98
CA GLY A 219 -30.02 -7.72 4.65
C GLY A 219 -30.35 -8.33 3.28
N LEU A 220 -31.39 -9.17 3.25
CA LEU A 220 -32.67 -8.84 2.59
C LEU A 220 -33.65 -9.98 2.94
N GLY A 221 -34.55 -9.68 3.87
CA GLY A 221 -35.67 -10.53 4.28
C GLY A 221 -36.81 -10.52 3.26
N VAL A 222 -37.99 -11.10 3.43
CA VAL A 222 -38.72 -11.89 4.45
C VAL A 222 -39.89 -12.53 3.65
N TYR A 223 -40.64 -13.45 4.26
CA TYR A 223 -42.01 -13.93 3.93
C TYR A 223 -42.06 -15.31 3.24
N GLU A 224 -42.79 -16.31 3.73
CA GLU A 224 -43.58 -16.48 4.95
C GLU A 224 -43.98 -17.97 5.08
N GLY A 225 -44.64 -18.32 6.19
CA GLY A 225 -45.10 -19.66 6.50
C GLY A 225 -46.14 -20.27 5.54
N ALA A 226 -46.36 -21.56 5.79
CA ALA A 226 -47.52 -22.35 5.42
C ALA A 226 -47.79 -22.56 3.92
N ASN A 227 -47.16 -23.61 3.39
CA ASN A 227 -47.87 -24.79 2.89
C ASN A 227 -48.99 -24.52 1.86
N THR A 228 -48.70 -24.67 0.57
CA THR A 228 -49.68 -25.31 -0.31
C THR A 228 -49.00 -26.26 -1.29
N ARG A 229 -49.56 -27.48 -1.37
CA ARG A 229 -49.56 -28.27 -2.59
C ARG A 229 -49.94 -27.34 -3.75
N ASP A 230 -48.96 -26.86 -4.51
CA ASP A 230 -49.05 -26.71 -5.97
C ASP A 230 -47.69 -26.33 -6.57
N ASN A 231 -46.96 -27.39 -6.93
CA ASN A 231 -45.57 -27.41 -7.39
C ASN A 231 -45.41 -26.98 -8.87
N LYS A 232 -46.22 -26.01 -9.32
CA LYS A 232 -46.19 -25.48 -10.70
C LYS A 232 -45.84 -24.00 -10.76
N ALA A 233 -46.20 -23.21 -9.74
CA ALA A 233 -45.79 -21.80 -9.63
C ALA A 233 -44.33 -21.65 -9.16
N ALA A 234 -43.87 -22.46 -8.21
CA ALA A 234 -42.48 -22.45 -7.73
C ALA A 234 -41.46 -22.90 -8.80
N ARG A 235 -41.85 -23.81 -9.71
CA ARG A 235 -41.05 -24.16 -10.89
C ARG A 235 -40.99 -23.06 -11.94
N ASN A 236 -42.03 -22.24 -12.03
CA ASN A 236 -41.97 -21.02 -12.84
C ASN A 236 -41.11 -19.97 -12.15
N TYR A 237 -41.25 -19.73 -10.84
CA TYR A 237 -40.45 -18.74 -10.09
C TYR A 237 -38.96 -19.07 -10.01
N ILE A 238 -38.58 -20.35 -9.83
CA ILE A 238 -37.17 -20.80 -9.90
C ILE A 238 -36.65 -20.72 -11.34
N ASN A 239 -37.47 -20.98 -12.35
CA ASN A 239 -37.04 -20.72 -13.73
C ASN A 239 -36.98 -19.22 -14.02
N THR A 240 -37.80 -18.36 -13.39
CA THR A 240 -37.74 -16.91 -13.57
C THR A 240 -36.57 -16.30 -12.81
N ASP A 241 -36.23 -16.79 -11.61
CA ASP A 241 -35.06 -16.36 -10.79
C ASP A 241 -33.75 -16.97 -11.28
N PHE A 242 -33.74 -18.19 -11.83
CA PHE A 242 -32.57 -18.71 -12.54
C PHE A 242 -32.44 -18.08 -13.93
N LYS A 243 -33.54 -17.66 -14.59
CA LYS A 243 -33.50 -16.80 -15.78
C LYS A 243 -33.21 -15.33 -15.46
N GLU A 244 -33.51 -14.85 -14.24
CA GLU A 244 -33.19 -13.51 -13.74
C GLU A 244 -31.75 -13.43 -13.23
N ARG A 245 -31.24 -14.49 -12.60
CA ARG A 245 -29.83 -14.64 -12.20
C ARG A 245 -28.93 -15.10 -13.34
N ALA A 246 -29.44 -15.81 -14.35
CA ALA A 246 -28.78 -15.90 -15.66
C ALA A 246 -28.96 -14.61 -16.49
N ARG A 247 -29.91 -13.73 -16.12
CA ARG A 247 -29.99 -12.32 -16.59
C ARG A 247 -29.16 -11.35 -15.74
N LEU A 248 -28.67 -11.73 -14.55
CA LEU A 248 -27.87 -10.88 -13.63
C LEU A 248 -26.41 -11.34 -13.53
N ALA A 249 -26.11 -12.61 -13.79
CA ALA A 249 -24.89 -13.06 -14.46
C ALA A 249 -25.02 -12.87 -15.99
N LYS A 250 -25.69 -11.78 -16.38
CA LYS A 250 -25.30 -11.09 -17.60
C LYS A 250 -23.79 -10.89 -17.47
N GLN A 251 -23.03 -11.21 -18.51
CA GLN A 251 -21.88 -10.36 -18.81
C GLN A 251 -22.39 -8.94 -18.57
N VAL A 252 -21.94 -8.29 -17.49
CA VAL A 252 -22.20 -6.86 -17.32
C VAL A 252 -21.74 -6.31 -18.64
N ASP A 253 -22.69 -5.76 -19.39
CA ASP A 253 -22.41 -5.35 -20.75
C ASP A 253 -21.20 -4.44 -20.62
N ILE A 254 -20.19 -4.64 -21.45
CA ILE A 254 -19.00 -3.80 -21.39
C ILE A 254 -19.37 -2.34 -21.67
N ASN A 255 -20.55 -2.12 -22.26
CA ASN A 255 -21.19 -0.83 -22.48
C ASN A 255 -22.05 -0.35 -21.29
N ASP A 256 -22.15 -1.11 -20.20
CA ASP A 256 -22.83 -0.70 -18.98
C ASP A 256 -21.95 0.26 -18.18
N ASN A 257 -22.50 1.40 -17.80
CA ASN A 257 -21.83 2.42 -16.99
C ASN A 257 -21.39 1.92 -15.61
N ALA A 258 -21.98 0.82 -15.10
CA ALA A 258 -21.57 0.18 -13.85
C ALA A 258 -20.35 -0.75 -14.02
N HIS A 259 -19.87 -0.98 -15.25
CA HIS A 259 -18.77 -1.90 -15.49
C HIS A 259 -17.48 -1.47 -14.74
N PRO A 260 -16.71 -2.42 -14.17
CA PRO A 260 -15.45 -2.13 -13.47
C PRO A 260 -14.40 -1.39 -14.29
N PHE A 261 -14.53 -1.35 -15.62
CA PHE A 261 -13.61 -0.61 -16.48
C PHE A 261 -13.75 0.91 -16.32
N TYR A 262 -14.96 1.37 -16.02
CA TYR A 262 -15.28 2.80 -15.93
C TYR A 262 -15.30 3.33 -14.50
N ASN A 263 -15.31 2.42 -13.52
CA ASN A 263 -15.44 2.74 -12.10
C ASN A 263 -14.18 2.33 -11.32
N TYR A 264 -13.88 3.06 -10.26
CA TYR A 264 -12.81 2.72 -9.33
C TYR A 264 -13.24 1.51 -8.49
N THR A 265 -12.37 0.51 -8.35
CA THR A 265 -12.70 -0.76 -7.66
C THR A 265 -11.64 -1.26 -6.69
N SER A 266 -10.48 -0.61 -6.53
CA SER A 266 -9.40 -1.09 -5.64
C SER A 266 -9.63 -0.80 -4.16
N GLY A 267 -10.46 0.18 -3.82
CA GLY A 267 -10.69 0.56 -2.44
C GLY A 267 -11.83 1.54 -2.27
N ARG A 268 -12.01 1.99 -1.03
CA ARG A 268 -13.14 2.77 -0.54
C ARG A 268 -12.63 3.87 0.38
N TRP A 269 -13.48 4.84 0.70
CA TRP A 269 -13.12 5.95 1.58
C TRP A 269 -14.07 6.02 2.78
N LEU A 270 -13.53 6.37 3.95
CA LEU A 270 -14.36 6.55 5.16
C LEU A 270 -15.27 7.77 5.07
N TYR A 271 -14.82 8.80 4.35
CA TYR A 271 -15.52 10.07 4.17
C TYR A 271 -15.37 10.57 2.73
N ASN A 272 -16.29 11.43 2.30
CA ASN A 272 -16.39 12.00 0.95
C ASN A 272 -16.29 10.96 -0.18
N GLU A 273 -16.72 9.73 0.10
CA GLU A 273 -16.57 8.59 -0.80
C GLU A 273 -17.20 8.82 -2.17
N ASN A 274 -18.43 9.34 -2.19
CA ASN A 274 -19.13 9.63 -3.44
C ASN A 274 -18.34 10.61 -4.32
N LEU A 275 -17.71 11.62 -3.72
CA LEU A 275 -16.87 12.59 -4.41
C LEU A 275 -15.63 11.91 -4.99
N ARG A 276 -14.89 11.15 -4.17
CA ARG A 276 -13.68 10.41 -4.59
C ARG A 276 -13.95 9.40 -5.71
N LEU A 277 -15.11 8.74 -5.70
CA LEU A 277 -15.56 7.82 -6.75
C LEU A 277 -15.94 8.53 -8.05
N VAL A 278 -16.64 9.67 -7.96
CA VAL A 278 -17.04 10.48 -9.13
C VAL A 278 -15.82 11.06 -9.84
N GLU A 279 -14.86 11.61 -9.10
CA GLU A 279 -13.59 12.14 -9.62
C GLU A 279 -12.81 11.13 -10.44
N ARG A 280 -12.90 9.85 -10.07
CA ARG A 280 -12.19 8.75 -10.71
C ARG A 280 -13.01 8.09 -11.80
N ARG A 281 -14.31 8.31 -11.93
CA ARG A 281 -15.13 7.66 -12.98
C ARG A 281 -14.74 8.17 -14.37
N LEU A 282 -14.35 7.26 -15.27
CA LEU A 282 -13.95 7.59 -16.64
C LEU A 282 -14.71 6.70 -17.61
N HIS A 283 -15.50 7.27 -18.51
CA HIS A 283 -16.07 6.53 -19.64
C HIS A 283 -15.19 6.71 -20.86
N PHE A 284 -14.96 5.62 -21.59
CA PHE A 284 -14.17 5.60 -22.81
C PHE A 284 -14.68 4.50 -23.76
N ASN A 285 -14.41 4.67 -25.06
CA ASN A 285 -14.75 3.70 -26.08
C ASN A 285 -13.73 2.55 -26.07
N ILE A 286 -14.15 1.41 -25.52
CA ILE A 286 -13.29 0.23 -25.42
C ILE A 286 -12.89 -0.35 -26.78
N ASN A 287 -13.77 -0.32 -27.77
CA ASN A 287 -13.44 -0.86 -29.08
C ASN A 287 -12.36 -0.02 -29.76
N ALA A 288 -12.45 1.31 -29.66
CA ALA A 288 -11.41 2.21 -30.15
C ALA A 288 -10.09 1.99 -29.38
N LEU A 289 -10.14 1.81 -28.05
CA LEU A 289 -8.93 1.52 -27.27
C LEU A 289 -8.27 0.20 -27.70
N CYS A 290 -9.05 -0.86 -27.89
CA CYS A 290 -8.54 -2.15 -28.39
C CYS A 290 -7.92 -2.02 -29.78
N GLN A 291 -8.52 -1.23 -30.68
CA GLN A 291 -7.98 -0.96 -32.01
C GLN A 291 -6.66 -0.20 -31.95
N VAL A 292 -6.59 0.85 -31.11
CA VAL A 292 -5.36 1.61 -30.84
C VAL A 292 -4.27 0.69 -30.34
N VAL A 293 -4.54 -0.12 -29.30
CA VAL A 293 -3.57 -1.04 -28.70
C VAL A 293 -3.10 -2.10 -29.70
N ALA A 294 -3.99 -2.69 -30.49
CA ALA A 294 -3.61 -3.67 -31.51
C ALA A 294 -2.75 -3.05 -32.61
N LYS A 295 -3.16 -1.88 -33.12
CA LYS A 295 -2.43 -1.16 -34.16
C LYS A 295 -1.03 -0.75 -33.70
N SER A 296 -0.87 -0.30 -32.45
CA SER A 296 0.41 0.14 -31.91
C SER A 296 1.46 -0.98 -31.85
N VAL A 297 1.02 -2.24 -31.75
CA VAL A 297 1.88 -3.43 -31.78
C VAL A 297 1.84 -4.20 -33.10
N GLN A 298 1.29 -3.59 -34.16
CA GLN A 298 1.19 -4.17 -35.51
C GLN A 298 0.38 -5.49 -35.55
N GLN A 299 -0.70 -5.57 -34.77
CA GLN A 299 -1.62 -6.71 -34.73
C GLN A 299 -3.06 -6.30 -35.06
N SER A 300 -3.94 -7.30 -35.26
CA SER A 300 -5.38 -7.08 -35.39
C SER A 300 -6.04 -7.00 -34.01
N SER A 301 -7.09 -6.18 -33.87
CA SER A 301 -7.93 -6.20 -32.66
C SER A 301 -8.62 -7.55 -32.47
N ASP A 302 -8.84 -8.31 -33.55
CA ASP A 302 -9.40 -9.67 -33.52
C ASP A 302 -8.43 -10.70 -32.91
N ASP A 303 -7.15 -10.35 -32.79
CA ASP A 303 -6.13 -11.19 -32.16
C ASP A 303 -6.05 -10.97 -30.64
N ILE A 304 -6.74 -9.96 -30.10
CA ILE A 304 -6.84 -9.76 -28.65
C ILE A 304 -7.70 -10.89 -28.06
N THR A 305 -7.06 -11.73 -27.27
CA THR A 305 -7.69 -12.87 -26.59
C THR A 305 -8.22 -12.52 -25.20
N LEU A 306 -7.61 -11.53 -24.56
CA LEU A 306 -8.01 -11.01 -23.25
C LEU A 306 -7.67 -9.53 -23.16
N PHE A 307 -8.62 -8.74 -22.71
CA PHE A 307 -8.41 -7.35 -22.31
C PHE A 307 -8.93 -7.19 -20.88
N THR A 308 -8.04 -6.87 -19.94
CA THR A 308 -8.40 -6.86 -18.52
C THR A 308 -7.81 -5.67 -17.80
N LYS A 309 -8.56 -5.10 -16.86
CA LYS A 309 -8.01 -4.15 -15.90
C LYS A 309 -7.09 -4.92 -14.95
N ILE A 310 -5.81 -4.57 -14.88
CA ILE A 310 -4.82 -5.27 -14.05
C ILE A 310 -4.46 -4.49 -12.79
N ALA A 311 -4.57 -3.17 -12.84
CA ALA A 311 -4.25 -2.28 -11.75
C ALA A 311 -5.01 -0.97 -11.92
N GLU A 312 -5.20 -0.27 -10.82
CA GLU A 312 -5.67 1.11 -10.82
C GLU A 312 -5.10 1.79 -9.56
N GLY A 313 -4.50 2.96 -9.74
CA GLY A 313 -3.81 3.71 -8.70
C GLY A 313 -4.55 4.99 -8.32
N GLY A 314 -3.82 5.99 -7.81
CA GLY A 314 -4.35 7.32 -7.52
C GLY A 314 -4.65 8.17 -8.76
N SER A 315 -3.91 7.93 -9.86
CA SER A 315 -3.98 8.75 -11.08
C SER A 315 -4.42 8.00 -12.34
N TYR A 316 -4.12 6.71 -12.45
CA TYR A 316 -4.34 5.96 -13.69
C TYR A 316 -5.15 4.68 -13.47
N ARG A 317 -5.94 4.31 -14.47
CA ARG A 317 -6.37 2.93 -14.72
C ARG A 317 -5.39 2.24 -15.66
N VAL A 318 -5.12 0.97 -15.40
CA VAL A 318 -4.15 0.18 -16.17
C VAL A 318 -4.81 -1.10 -16.68
N PHE A 319 -4.76 -1.29 -18.00
CA PHE A 319 -5.28 -2.45 -18.69
C PHE A 319 -4.15 -3.24 -19.35
N GLU A 320 -4.27 -4.56 -19.36
CA GLU A 320 -3.40 -5.46 -20.14
C GLU A 320 -4.21 -6.06 -21.29
N ALA A 321 -3.71 -5.91 -22.50
CA ALA A 321 -4.15 -6.63 -23.69
C ALA A 321 -3.22 -7.83 -23.93
N SER A 322 -3.79 -9.02 -24.04
CA SER A 322 -3.08 -10.26 -24.39
C SER A 322 -3.50 -10.73 -25.78
N PHE A 323 -2.52 -10.99 -26.64
CA PHE A 323 -2.75 -11.39 -28.02
C PHE A 323 -2.58 -12.89 -28.23
N ARG A 324 -3.09 -13.41 -29.35
CA ARG A 324 -3.09 -14.84 -29.68
C ARG A 324 -1.68 -15.42 -29.82
N ASP A 325 -0.70 -14.61 -30.20
CA ASP A 325 0.72 -15.00 -30.29
C ASP A 325 1.44 -15.00 -28.93
N GLY A 326 0.75 -14.62 -27.86
CA GLY A 326 1.27 -14.53 -26.50
C GLY A 326 1.91 -13.19 -26.14
N SER A 327 2.01 -12.26 -27.10
CA SER A 327 2.47 -10.89 -26.83
C SER A 327 1.47 -10.12 -25.96
N ARG A 328 1.96 -9.08 -25.28
CA ARG A 328 1.18 -8.28 -24.33
C ARG A 328 1.49 -6.80 -24.44
N ALA A 329 0.48 -5.98 -24.25
CA ALA A 329 0.60 -4.53 -24.19
C ALA A 329 -0.17 -3.97 -22.99
N ILE A 330 0.33 -2.87 -22.42
CA ILE A 330 -0.32 -2.14 -21.34
C ILE A 330 -0.95 -0.87 -21.90
N ALA A 331 -2.20 -0.60 -21.55
CA ALA A 331 -2.85 0.68 -21.78
C ALA A 331 -3.12 1.38 -20.44
N ARG A 332 -2.67 2.63 -20.31
CA ARG A 332 -2.89 3.49 -19.14
C ARG A 332 -3.79 4.65 -19.52
N LEU A 333 -4.84 4.87 -18.73
CA LEU A 333 -5.78 5.98 -18.92
C LEU A 333 -5.83 6.80 -17.62
N PRO A 334 -5.51 8.11 -17.65
CA PRO A 334 -5.57 8.95 -16.46
C PRO A 334 -7.03 9.17 -16.03
N TYR A 335 -7.27 9.39 -14.74
CA TYR A 335 -8.59 9.79 -14.27
C TYR A 335 -8.91 11.22 -14.66
N PRO A 336 -10.20 11.61 -14.73
CA PRO A 336 -10.59 13.00 -14.93
C PRO A 336 -10.01 13.99 -13.92
N CYS A 337 -9.70 13.52 -12.70
CA CYS A 337 -9.06 14.30 -11.63
C CYS A 337 -7.53 14.38 -11.72
N THR A 338 -6.90 13.67 -12.66
CA THR A 338 -5.46 13.77 -12.92
C THR A 338 -5.20 15.03 -13.75
N ILE A 339 -4.39 15.93 -13.20
CA ILE A 339 -4.10 17.25 -13.76
C ILE A 339 -2.58 17.51 -13.77
N PRO A 340 -2.05 18.31 -14.70
CA PRO A 340 -2.77 19.01 -15.77
C PRO A 340 -3.21 18.07 -16.90
N ARG A 341 -4.43 18.28 -17.40
CA ARG A 341 -4.89 17.60 -18.63
C ARG A 341 -4.06 18.05 -19.83
N GLU A 342 -3.92 17.19 -20.80
CA GLU A 342 -3.08 17.32 -22.00
C GLU A 342 -1.58 17.36 -21.68
N TYR A 343 -1.14 18.30 -20.84
CA TYR A 343 0.25 18.43 -20.43
C TYR A 343 0.77 17.21 -19.66
N GLY A 344 -0.04 16.61 -18.79
CA GLY A 344 0.37 15.48 -17.94
C GLY A 344 0.84 14.26 -18.75
N VAL A 345 -0.01 13.77 -19.66
CA VAL A 345 0.32 12.62 -20.52
C VAL A 345 1.46 12.95 -21.48
N ALA A 346 1.43 14.12 -22.12
CA ALA A 346 2.49 14.53 -23.05
C ALA A 346 3.86 14.62 -22.37
N SER A 347 3.90 15.17 -21.15
CA SER A 347 5.11 15.29 -20.35
C SER A 347 5.64 13.94 -19.87
N GLU A 348 4.74 13.07 -19.42
CA GLU A 348 5.11 11.73 -18.97
C GLU A 348 5.76 10.93 -20.11
N VAL A 349 5.15 10.91 -21.29
CA VAL A 349 5.70 10.19 -22.45
C VAL A 349 7.01 10.79 -22.93
N ALA A 350 7.11 12.13 -23.01
CA ALA A 350 8.36 12.79 -23.36
C ALA A 350 9.49 12.47 -22.37
N THR A 351 9.17 12.43 -21.08
CA THR A 351 10.12 12.04 -20.02
C THR A 351 10.58 10.59 -20.17
N MET A 352 9.64 9.67 -20.40
CA MET A 352 9.94 8.24 -20.61
C MET A 352 10.87 8.03 -21.81
N GLU A 353 10.54 8.60 -22.96
CA GLU A 353 11.35 8.47 -24.19
C GLU A 353 12.72 9.13 -24.04
N PHE A 354 12.78 10.32 -23.43
CA PHE A 354 14.03 11.02 -23.18
C PHE A 354 14.96 10.19 -22.28
N LEU A 355 14.46 9.72 -21.13
CA LEU A 355 15.27 8.99 -20.15
C LEU A 355 15.64 7.59 -20.63
N ARG A 356 14.75 6.91 -21.37
CA ARG A 356 15.07 5.64 -22.04
C ARG A 356 16.23 5.82 -23.03
N SER A 357 16.26 6.91 -23.78
CA SER A 357 17.37 7.23 -24.69
C SER A 357 18.71 7.51 -23.97
N ARG A 358 18.67 7.79 -22.66
CA ARG A 358 19.84 7.94 -21.79
C ARG A 358 20.23 6.65 -21.05
N GLY A 359 19.56 5.54 -21.32
CA GLY A 359 19.86 4.23 -20.76
C GLY A 359 19.19 3.94 -19.41
N VAL A 360 18.19 4.72 -19.01
CA VAL A 360 17.34 4.36 -17.87
C VAL A 360 16.41 3.21 -18.29
N PRO A 361 16.28 2.11 -17.51
CA PRO A 361 15.33 1.05 -17.79
C PRO A 361 13.89 1.56 -17.61
N ILE A 362 13.23 1.89 -18.72
CA ILE A 362 11.85 2.40 -18.77
C ILE A 362 11.12 1.61 -19.86
N PRO A 363 9.86 1.17 -19.67
CA PRO A 363 9.11 0.48 -20.73
C PRO A 363 9.02 1.32 -21.99
N GLN A 364 9.06 0.67 -23.16
CA GLN A 364 8.86 1.35 -24.43
C GLN A 364 7.43 1.86 -24.57
N VAL A 365 7.23 3.10 -25.01
CA VAL A 365 5.91 3.60 -25.41
C VAL A 365 5.64 3.20 -26.87
N PHE A 366 4.47 2.63 -27.13
CA PHE A 366 4.05 2.19 -28.45
C PHE A 366 3.15 3.22 -29.13
N ASP A 367 2.21 3.80 -28.39
CA ASP A 367 1.31 4.86 -28.87
C ASP A 367 0.78 5.67 -27.68
N TRP A 368 0.34 6.89 -27.90
CA TRP A 368 -0.25 7.73 -26.86
C TRP A 368 -1.06 8.86 -27.48
N ASP A 369 -2.03 9.38 -26.73
CA ASP A 369 -2.72 10.61 -27.04
C ASP A 369 -3.01 11.37 -25.75
N SER A 370 -2.73 12.66 -25.77
CA SER A 370 -2.96 13.57 -24.64
C SER A 370 -4.26 14.35 -24.77
N SER A 371 -5.01 14.22 -25.87
CA SER A 371 -6.34 14.81 -25.98
C SER A 371 -7.41 13.78 -25.68
N ALA A 372 -8.48 14.17 -24.99
CA ALA A 372 -9.69 13.35 -24.89
C ALA A 372 -10.57 13.42 -26.15
N SER A 373 -10.19 14.22 -27.16
CA SER A 373 -10.98 14.43 -28.39
C SER A 373 -10.82 13.31 -29.44
N ASN A 374 -10.09 12.25 -29.11
CA ASN A 374 -9.88 11.10 -29.99
C ASN A 374 -11.04 10.08 -29.93
N GLU A 375 -10.95 9.02 -30.75
CA GLU A 375 -11.99 7.99 -30.85
C GLU A 375 -12.18 7.16 -29.57
N VAL A 376 -11.16 7.12 -28.70
CA VAL A 376 -11.23 6.50 -27.36
C VAL A 376 -12.06 7.37 -26.42
N GLY A 377 -12.08 8.69 -26.62
CA GLY A 377 -12.76 9.63 -25.72
C GLY A 377 -11.99 9.88 -24.41
N SER A 378 -10.70 9.55 -24.39
CA SER A 378 -9.82 9.71 -23.23
C SER A 378 -8.37 9.89 -23.69
N GLU A 379 -7.59 10.57 -22.87
CA GLU A 379 -6.14 10.49 -22.96
C GLU A 379 -5.69 9.05 -22.67
N TYR A 380 -4.58 8.61 -23.27
CA TYR A 380 -4.05 7.28 -23.04
C TYR A 380 -2.55 7.20 -23.32
N ILE A 381 -1.90 6.19 -22.72
CA ILE A 381 -0.56 5.73 -23.05
C ILE A 381 -0.61 4.22 -23.28
N VAL A 382 -0.21 3.75 -24.46
CA VAL A 382 0.01 2.32 -24.76
C VAL A 382 1.51 2.03 -24.72
N MET A 383 1.91 1.04 -23.94
CA MET A 383 3.32 0.77 -23.66
C MET A 383 3.62 -0.72 -23.42
N GLU A 384 4.90 -1.03 -23.39
CA GLU A 384 5.45 -2.35 -23.09
C GLU A 384 5.02 -2.86 -21.70
N ARG A 385 4.64 -4.14 -21.63
CA ARG A 385 4.51 -4.85 -20.35
C ARG A 385 5.91 -5.11 -19.79
N VAL A 386 6.29 -4.37 -18.75
CA VAL A 386 7.61 -4.53 -18.10
C VAL A 386 7.82 -5.98 -17.66
N PRO A 387 8.90 -6.66 -18.06
CA PRO A 387 9.16 -8.03 -17.64
C PRO A 387 9.67 -8.09 -16.19
N GLY A 388 9.39 -9.20 -15.49
CA GLY A 388 9.85 -9.41 -14.12
C GLY A 388 8.77 -9.17 -13.06
N ARG A 389 9.20 -9.01 -11.81
CA ARG A 389 8.34 -8.80 -10.63
C ARG A 389 8.61 -7.44 -9.99
N GLU A 390 7.61 -6.89 -9.32
CA GLU A 390 7.80 -5.67 -8.52
C GLU A 390 8.80 -5.93 -7.38
N LEU A 391 9.61 -4.92 -7.08
CA LEU A 391 10.57 -5.01 -5.99
C LEU A 391 9.85 -5.15 -4.64
N SER A 392 8.70 -4.48 -4.47
CA SER A 392 7.81 -4.59 -3.29
C SER A 392 7.48 -6.05 -2.93
N GLU A 393 7.07 -6.86 -3.91
CA GLU A 393 6.68 -8.27 -3.71
C GLU A 393 7.82 -9.18 -3.26
N THR A 394 9.06 -8.81 -3.62
CA THR A 394 10.23 -9.67 -3.41
C THR A 394 11.09 -9.19 -2.25
N TRP A 395 10.97 -7.91 -1.86
CA TRP A 395 11.85 -7.21 -0.92
C TRP A 395 12.04 -7.94 0.41
N GLN A 396 10.94 -8.39 1.03
CA GLN A 396 10.96 -9.08 2.32
C GLN A 396 11.67 -10.45 2.26
N SER A 397 11.55 -11.13 1.11
CA SER A 397 12.16 -12.45 0.87
C SER A 397 13.63 -12.40 0.43
N MET A 398 14.10 -11.23 -0.02
CA MET A 398 15.47 -11.07 -0.50
C MET A 398 16.50 -11.19 0.63
N THR A 399 17.59 -11.88 0.32
CA THR A 399 18.78 -11.87 1.16
C THR A 399 19.37 -10.47 1.24
N PHE A 400 20.15 -10.23 2.29
CA PHE A 400 20.88 -8.97 2.43
C PHE A 400 21.74 -8.63 1.20
N LYS A 401 22.47 -9.61 0.65
CA LYS A 401 23.35 -9.39 -0.52
C LYS A 401 22.56 -8.97 -1.76
N GLU A 402 21.39 -9.57 -1.99
CA GLU A 402 20.51 -9.22 -3.11
C GLU A 402 19.96 -7.80 -2.96
N ARG A 403 19.45 -7.45 -1.76
CA ARG A 403 18.98 -6.08 -1.49
C ARG A 403 20.08 -5.05 -1.77
N MET A 404 21.31 -5.28 -1.31
CA MET A 404 22.41 -4.33 -1.54
C MET A 404 22.78 -4.23 -3.03
N ALA A 405 22.74 -5.34 -3.77
CA ALA A 405 22.95 -5.33 -5.22
C ALA A 405 21.87 -4.51 -5.95
N VAL A 406 20.61 -4.59 -5.51
CA VAL A 406 19.51 -3.78 -6.06
C VAL A 406 19.69 -2.30 -5.69
N VAL A 407 19.99 -1.97 -4.43
CA VAL A 407 20.24 -0.57 -4.00
C VAL A 407 21.37 0.06 -4.82
N LYS A 408 22.45 -0.68 -5.10
CA LYS A 408 23.53 -0.21 -5.98
C LYS A 408 23.03 0.13 -7.39
N LYS A 409 22.13 -0.68 -7.96
CA LYS A 409 21.55 -0.45 -9.29
C LYS A 409 20.60 0.74 -9.29
N ILE A 410 19.86 0.97 -8.20
CA ILE A 410 19.02 2.17 -8.02
C ILE A 410 19.89 3.43 -8.03
N VAL A 411 20.99 3.44 -7.26
CA VAL A 411 21.94 4.55 -7.27
C VAL A 411 22.58 4.74 -8.66
N ASP A 412 22.80 3.67 -9.41
CA ASP A 412 23.29 3.76 -10.80
C ASP A 412 22.28 4.42 -11.74
N VAL A 413 20.98 4.22 -11.54
CA VAL A 413 19.93 4.94 -12.26
C VAL A 413 19.94 6.42 -11.87
N GLU A 414 19.96 6.75 -10.58
CA GLU A 414 20.00 8.15 -10.15
C GLU A 414 21.24 8.89 -10.63
N ARG A 415 22.39 8.19 -10.73
CA ARG A 415 23.61 8.74 -11.33
C ARG A 415 23.39 9.13 -12.80
N ILE A 416 22.59 8.38 -13.56
CA ILE A 416 22.22 8.75 -14.92
C ILE A 416 21.35 10.00 -14.90
N LEU A 417 20.30 10.02 -14.06
CA LEU A 417 19.37 11.15 -13.96
C LEU A 417 20.08 12.46 -13.58
N PHE A 418 20.92 12.43 -12.54
CA PHE A 418 21.70 13.58 -12.08
C PHE A 418 22.83 13.99 -13.03
N GLY A 419 23.20 13.11 -13.97
CA GLY A 419 24.21 13.39 -14.99
C GLY A 419 23.66 14.15 -16.20
N VAL A 420 22.34 14.24 -16.36
CA VAL A 420 21.72 14.96 -17.48
C VAL A 420 21.82 16.46 -17.27
N GLN A 421 22.19 17.19 -18.33
CA GLN A 421 22.19 18.65 -18.34
C GLN A 421 20.91 19.16 -18.98
N PHE A 422 20.17 20.02 -18.27
CA PHE A 422 18.95 20.64 -18.77
C PHE A 422 19.12 22.17 -18.85
N PRO A 423 18.49 22.82 -19.83
CA PRO A 423 18.65 24.26 -20.05
C PRO A 423 17.74 25.13 -19.16
N ALA A 424 16.74 24.54 -18.50
CA ALA A 424 15.76 25.24 -17.67
C ALA A 424 15.09 24.27 -16.67
N ASN A 425 14.32 24.83 -15.73
CA ASN A 425 13.44 24.11 -14.80
C ASN A 425 12.00 24.06 -15.35
N GLY A 426 11.25 23.00 -15.07
CA GLY A 426 9.91 22.76 -15.62
C GLY A 426 9.65 21.28 -15.87
N SER A 427 8.89 20.91 -16.90
CA SER A 427 8.71 19.51 -17.32
C SER A 427 9.15 19.28 -18.77
N LEU A 428 9.40 18.02 -19.14
CA LEU A 428 9.88 17.67 -20.48
C LEU A 428 8.72 17.54 -21.46
N TYR A 429 8.91 17.99 -22.69
CA TYR A 429 7.95 17.81 -23.79
C TYR A 429 8.69 17.43 -25.08
N PHE A 430 7.98 16.79 -26.01
CA PHE A 430 8.46 16.70 -27.38
C PHE A 430 8.54 18.09 -28.00
N LYS A 431 9.61 18.36 -28.75
CA LYS A 431 9.77 19.64 -29.43
C LYS A 431 8.61 19.85 -30.42
N GLY A 432 7.97 21.02 -30.35
CA GLY A 432 6.82 21.38 -31.18
C GLY A 432 5.47 20.84 -30.71
N PHE A 433 5.42 20.15 -29.56
CA PHE A 433 4.14 19.80 -28.92
C PHE A 433 3.43 21.04 -28.38
N LEU A 434 4.17 21.91 -27.69
CA LEU A 434 3.65 23.14 -27.12
C LEU A 434 3.32 24.16 -28.23
N GLY A 435 2.18 24.85 -28.07
CA GLY A 435 1.73 25.89 -29.00
C GLY A 435 2.65 27.11 -29.00
N ALA A 436 2.49 27.98 -30.00
CA ALA A 436 3.35 29.17 -30.17
C ALA A 436 3.29 30.17 -28.99
N ASP A 437 2.19 30.16 -28.23
CA ASP A 437 1.98 31.03 -27.07
C ASP A 437 2.58 30.45 -25.77
N GLU A 438 2.93 29.16 -25.76
CA GLU A 438 3.52 28.48 -24.62
C GLU A 438 5.04 28.59 -24.64
N LYS A 439 5.64 28.93 -23.50
CA LYS A 439 7.10 29.05 -23.40
C LYS A 439 7.73 27.67 -23.34
N SER A 440 8.83 27.49 -24.08
CA SER A 440 9.65 26.28 -24.03
C SER A 440 11.12 26.59 -24.31
N VAL A 441 12.03 25.79 -23.75
CA VAL A 441 13.48 25.86 -24.00
C VAL A 441 13.95 24.53 -24.56
N ASP A 442 14.45 24.54 -25.79
CA ASP A 442 14.96 23.34 -26.46
C ASP A 442 16.14 22.71 -25.71
N ILE A 443 16.11 21.39 -25.57
CA ILE A 443 17.23 20.62 -25.03
C ILE A 443 18.20 20.35 -26.19
N PRO A 444 19.48 20.75 -26.09
CA PRO A 444 20.44 20.52 -27.15
C PRO A 444 20.61 19.03 -27.46
N ASP A 445 20.70 18.69 -28.75
CA ASP A 445 20.97 17.32 -29.20
C ASP A 445 22.35 16.88 -28.70
N GLY A 446 22.36 15.92 -27.78
CA GLY A 446 23.60 15.37 -27.23
C GLY A 446 24.19 14.29 -28.13
N ALA A 447 25.52 14.29 -28.31
CA ALA A 447 26.22 13.15 -28.90
C ALA A 447 25.94 11.88 -28.06
N GLY A 448 25.35 10.86 -28.68
CA GLY A 448 25.01 9.58 -28.02
C GLY A 448 23.52 9.34 -27.75
N VAL A 449 22.61 10.21 -28.23
CA VAL A 449 21.16 9.94 -28.22
C VAL A 449 20.83 8.89 -29.29
N THR A 450 20.24 7.77 -28.88
CA THR A 450 19.74 6.72 -29.78
C THR A 450 18.35 7.03 -30.35
N SER A 451 17.67 8.06 -29.81
CA SER A 451 16.34 8.51 -30.26
C SER A 451 16.42 9.51 -31.41
N ARG A 452 15.46 9.43 -32.35
CA ARG A 452 15.25 10.45 -33.40
C ARG A 452 14.41 11.64 -32.91
N ALA A 453 13.81 11.54 -31.72
CA ALA A 453 12.98 12.59 -31.14
C ALA A 453 13.85 13.71 -30.54
N THR A 454 13.36 14.94 -30.65
CA THR A 454 13.94 16.12 -30.01
C THR A 454 13.03 16.60 -28.89
N PHE A 455 13.60 17.20 -27.85
CA PHE A 455 12.91 17.49 -26.60
C PHE A 455 13.11 18.95 -26.18
N SER A 456 12.18 19.46 -25.37
CA SER A 456 12.24 20.78 -24.77
C SER A 456 11.79 20.74 -23.32
N VAL A 457 12.19 21.73 -22.52
CA VAL A 457 11.65 21.98 -21.19
C VAL A 457 10.55 23.02 -21.32
N GLY A 458 9.36 22.75 -20.79
CA GLY A 458 8.18 23.61 -20.85
C GLY A 458 7.54 23.82 -19.46
N PRO A 459 6.25 24.16 -19.40
CA PRO A 459 5.50 24.31 -18.16
C PRO A 459 5.61 23.07 -17.24
N SER A 460 5.73 23.28 -15.93
CA SER A 460 5.78 22.19 -14.95
C SER A 460 4.45 21.44 -14.89
N THR A 461 4.54 20.10 -14.83
CA THR A 461 3.39 19.21 -14.66
C THR A 461 3.24 18.70 -13.22
N GLU A 462 4.03 19.24 -12.28
CA GLU A 462 3.86 18.99 -10.85
C GLU A 462 2.43 19.34 -10.40
N TYR A 463 1.77 18.40 -9.73
CA TYR A 463 0.36 18.48 -9.34
C TYR A 463 -0.04 19.80 -8.65
N LEU A 464 0.80 20.30 -7.73
CA LEU A 464 0.52 21.51 -6.94
C LEU A 464 0.51 22.80 -7.75
N TRP A 465 1.02 22.81 -8.98
CA TRP A 465 0.88 23.96 -9.88
C TRP A 465 -0.53 24.12 -10.46
N TRP A 466 -1.35 23.07 -10.39
CA TRP A 466 -2.63 23.01 -11.11
C TRP A 466 -3.83 22.79 -10.18
N TYR A 467 -3.59 22.15 -9.04
CA TYR A 467 -4.60 21.78 -8.04
C TYR A 467 -5.32 22.97 -7.40
N GLN A 468 -6.59 22.76 -7.02
CA GLN A 468 -7.48 23.77 -6.41
C GLN A 468 -7.50 25.09 -7.21
N ASN A 469 -8.10 25.09 -8.39
CA ASN A 469 -8.24 26.26 -9.27
C ASN A 469 -6.95 26.96 -9.77
N ARG A 470 -5.75 26.49 -9.41
CA ARG A 470 -4.48 27.06 -9.92
C ARG A 470 -4.34 26.93 -11.43
N HIS A 471 -4.90 25.87 -12.03
CA HIS A 471 -4.99 25.71 -13.48
C HIS A 471 -5.78 26.82 -14.21
N THR A 472 -6.57 27.64 -13.49
CA THR A 472 -7.34 28.76 -14.07
C THR A 472 -6.59 30.10 -14.02
N LEU A 473 -5.41 30.12 -13.42
CA LEU A 473 -4.61 31.33 -13.24
C LEU A 473 -3.77 31.61 -14.49
N THR A 474 -3.73 32.87 -14.92
CA THR A 474 -2.88 33.32 -16.02
C THR A 474 -1.50 33.69 -15.48
N ILE A 475 -0.74 32.69 -15.05
CA ILE A 475 0.57 32.83 -14.42
C ILE A 475 1.65 32.06 -15.19
N ASN A 476 2.91 32.33 -14.85
CA ASN A 476 4.05 31.60 -15.40
C ASN A 476 4.14 30.19 -14.79
N HIS A 477 3.72 29.17 -15.53
CA HIS A 477 3.87 27.76 -15.15
C HIS A 477 5.26 27.18 -15.49
N GLY A 478 6.19 28.03 -15.94
CA GLY A 478 7.50 27.64 -16.45
C GLY A 478 7.54 27.63 -17.99
N PRO A 479 8.68 27.28 -18.58
CA PRO A 479 9.93 26.90 -17.92
C PRO A 479 10.64 28.11 -17.29
N TRP A 480 11.43 27.88 -16.24
CA TRP A 480 12.21 28.91 -15.55
C TRP A 480 13.70 28.74 -15.81
N GLN A 481 14.38 29.81 -16.25
CA GLN A 481 15.80 29.73 -16.62
C GLN A 481 16.76 29.81 -15.42
N SER A 482 16.26 30.23 -14.25
CA SER A 482 17.07 30.33 -13.04
C SER A 482 16.33 29.84 -11.80
N SER A 483 17.07 29.38 -10.79
CA SER A 483 16.51 29.05 -9.47
C SER A 483 15.77 30.24 -8.85
N THR A 484 16.27 31.47 -9.04
CA THR A 484 15.62 32.67 -8.50
C THR A 484 14.22 32.86 -9.08
N GLU A 485 14.08 32.69 -10.40
CA GLU A 485 12.79 32.80 -11.09
C GLU A 485 11.81 31.71 -10.62
N LEU A 486 12.28 30.47 -10.49
CA LEU A 486 11.48 29.36 -9.97
C LEU A 486 10.96 29.64 -8.55
N LEU A 487 11.82 30.08 -7.63
CA LEU A 487 11.42 30.37 -6.26
C LEU A 487 10.43 31.53 -6.19
N ALA A 488 10.63 32.59 -6.98
CA ALA A 488 9.69 33.71 -7.04
C ALA A 488 8.32 33.28 -7.56
N ALA A 489 8.29 32.45 -8.61
CA ALA A 489 7.06 32.00 -9.26
C ALA A 489 6.08 31.29 -8.31
N ILE A 490 6.58 30.59 -7.28
CA ILE A 490 5.72 29.95 -6.26
C ILE A 490 5.00 31.00 -5.41
N GLY A 491 5.74 31.98 -4.89
CA GLY A 491 5.16 33.04 -4.08
C GLY A 491 4.16 33.88 -4.87
N GLU A 492 4.48 34.14 -6.15
CA GLU A 492 3.61 34.85 -7.09
C GLU A 492 2.33 34.07 -7.41
N ARG A 493 2.45 32.76 -7.71
CA ARG A 493 1.31 31.86 -7.92
C ARG A 493 0.35 31.89 -6.75
N GLU A 494 0.86 31.65 -5.54
CA GLU A 494 0.02 31.58 -4.35
C GLU A 494 -0.62 32.93 -4.03
N THR A 495 0.12 34.03 -4.20
CA THR A 495 -0.43 35.39 -4.03
C THR A 495 -1.58 35.66 -5.01
N GLU A 496 -1.41 35.28 -6.28
CA GLU A 496 -2.47 35.44 -7.28
C GLU A 496 -3.69 34.56 -6.98
N TRP A 497 -3.45 33.32 -6.52
CA TRP A 497 -4.52 32.43 -6.07
C TRP A 497 -5.34 33.08 -4.95
N PHE A 498 -4.68 33.65 -3.94
CA PHE A 498 -5.35 34.36 -2.85
C PHE A 498 -6.13 35.58 -3.30
N ASN A 499 -5.62 36.36 -4.25
CA ASN A 499 -6.32 37.53 -4.76
C ASN A 499 -7.64 37.17 -5.45
N LYS A 500 -7.70 35.98 -6.06
CA LYS A 500 -8.87 35.53 -6.84
C LYS A 500 -9.83 34.64 -6.05
N PHE A 501 -9.31 33.78 -5.17
CA PHE A 501 -10.06 32.72 -4.50
C PHE A 501 -9.93 32.73 -2.96
N GLY A 502 -9.07 33.58 -2.41
CA GLY A 502 -8.77 33.61 -0.99
C GLY A 502 -9.95 34.08 -0.14
N GLU A 503 -10.57 33.16 0.60
CA GLU A 503 -11.67 33.46 1.51
C GLU A 503 -11.38 32.99 2.95
N LYS A 504 -12.08 33.61 3.92
CA LYS A 504 -11.99 33.21 5.33
C LYS A 504 -12.56 31.81 5.50
N ARG A 505 -11.72 30.86 5.96
CA ARG A 505 -12.12 29.47 6.19
C ARG A 505 -11.60 28.94 7.52
N TYR A 506 -12.21 27.87 8.01
CA TYR A 506 -11.60 27.10 9.09
C TYR A 506 -10.41 26.30 8.54
N PRO A 507 -9.40 26.00 9.38
CA PRO A 507 -8.40 25.00 9.04
C PRO A 507 -9.06 23.69 8.60
N ARG A 508 -8.52 23.06 7.55
CA ARG A 508 -8.99 21.75 7.05
C ARG A 508 -8.96 20.70 8.14
N GLU A 509 -7.84 20.60 8.88
CA GLU A 509 -7.71 19.73 10.03
C GLU A 509 -8.53 20.30 11.21
N PRO A 510 -9.64 19.65 11.65
CA PRO A 510 -10.50 20.22 12.67
C PRO A 510 -9.79 20.46 14.01
N LEU A 511 -8.77 19.66 14.36
CA LEU A 511 -7.97 19.85 15.57
C LEU A 511 -7.28 21.22 15.60
N TYR A 512 -6.94 21.80 14.44
CA TYR A 512 -6.28 23.09 14.39
C TYR A 512 -7.21 24.25 14.76
N ARG A 513 -8.53 24.06 14.72
CA ARG A 513 -9.50 25.15 15.02
C ARG A 513 -9.27 25.72 16.41
N GLU A 514 -8.88 24.92 17.39
CA GLU A 514 -8.56 25.40 18.74
C GLU A 514 -7.40 26.41 18.73
N PHE A 515 -6.36 26.14 17.93
CA PHE A 515 -5.17 26.98 17.84
C PHE A 515 -5.47 28.36 17.22
N TYR A 516 -6.58 28.44 16.47
CA TYR A 516 -7.15 29.68 15.93
C TYR A 516 -8.38 30.17 16.73
N ARG A 517 -8.54 29.72 17.98
CA ARG A 517 -9.63 30.11 18.89
C ARG A 517 -11.02 29.87 18.30
N HIS A 518 -11.16 28.86 17.45
CA HIS A 518 -12.37 28.49 16.73
C HIS A 518 -12.92 29.65 15.86
N GLN A 519 -12.03 30.47 15.30
CA GLN A 519 -12.39 31.53 14.36
C GLN A 519 -11.96 31.16 12.94
N LEU A 520 -12.66 31.75 11.96
CA LEU A 520 -12.22 31.67 10.56
C LEU A 520 -10.84 32.36 10.43
N VAL A 521 -9.95 31.71 9.70
CA VAL A 521 -8.58 32.16 9.48
C VAL A 521 -8.57 33.13 8.31
N ASP A 522 -7.97 34.31 8.53
CA ASP A 522 -7.93 35.38 7.53
C ASP A 522 -6.79 35.13 6.52
N PRO A 523 -7.07 34.93 5.22
CA PRO A 523 -6.03 34.70 4.21
C PRO A 523 -5.08 35.90 4.05
N GLN A 524 -5.48 37.11 4.45
CA GLN A 524 -4.62 38.30 4.38
C GLN A 524 -3.35 38.18 5.22
N VAL A 525 -3.36 37.34 6.26
CA VAL A 525 -2.16 37.05 7.04
C VAL A 525 -1.21 36.16 6.25
N GLN A 526 -1.69 35.14 5.53
CA GLN A 526 -0.85 34.33 4.66
C GLN A 526 -0.27 35.13 3.49
N ILE A 527 -1.04 36.05 2.90
CA ILE A 527 -0.53 36.96 1.85
C ILE A 527 0.67 37.77 2.36
N LYS A 528 0.67 38.23 3.61
CA LYS A 528 1.83 38.91 4.21
C LYS A 528 3.03 37.98 4.33
N HIS A 529 2.82 36.74 4.78
CA HIS A 529 3.88 35.75 4.85
C HIS A 529 4.44 35.39 3.46
N LEU A 530 3.61 35.35 2.43
CA LEU A 530 4.06 35.18 1.04
C LEU A 530 4.87 36.38 0.54
N ALA A 531 4.46 37.61 0.89
CA ALA A 531 5.25 38.81 0.59
C ALA A 531 6.62 38.78 1.28
N ASP A 532 6.69 38.26 2.50
CA ASP A 532 7.94 38.06 3.22
C ASP A 532 8.78 36.93 2.62
N TYR A 533 8.16 35.83 2.20
CA TYR A 533 8.79 34.77 1.42
C TYR A 533 9.42 35.33 0.14
N LEU A 534 8.72 36.17 -0.62
CA LEU A 534 9.25 36.76 -1.86
C LEU A 534 10.48 37.64 -1.62
N LYS A 535 10.59 38.30 -0.46
CA LYS A 535 11.81 39.02 -0.07
C LYS A 535 12.96 38.07 0.26
N VAL A 536 12.66 36.89 0.84
CA VAL A 536 13.65 35.88 1.23
C VAL A 536 14.09 34.99 0.06
N ALA A 537 13.20 34.69 -0.89
CA ALA A 537 13.39 33.73 -1.97
C ALA A 537 14.69 33.92 -2.79
N PRO A 538 15.08 35.14 -3.23
CA PRO A 538 16.35 35.33 -3.93
C PRO A 538 17.59 34.96 -3.09
N HIS A 539 17.44 34.98 -1.76
CA HIS A 539 18.49 34.61 -0.82
C HIS A 539 18.48 33.10 -0.48
N LEU A 540 17.53 32.32 -0.99
CA LEU A 540 17.51 30.86 -0.85
C LEU A 540 18.26 30.14 -1.97
N VAL A 541 18.70 30.85 -3.00
CA VAL A 541 19.51 30.27 -4.10
C VAL A 541 20.94 30.04 -3.61
N PRO A 542 21.50 28.83 -3.59
CA PRO A 542 22.90 28.63 -3.16
C PRO A 542 23.89 29.32 -4.10
N ASP A 543 25.08 29.71 -3.62
CA ASP A 543 26.08 30.38 -4.47
C ASP A 543 26.79 29.42 -5.45
N GLY A 544 26.82 28.11 -5.14
CA GLY A 544 27.44 27.09 -5.99
C GLY A 544 26.61 26.82 -7.24
N GLU A 545 27.20 27.03 -8.43
CA GLU A 545 26.54 26.79 -9.72
C GLU A 545 26.07 25.33 -9.86
N GLU A 546 26.84 24.37 -9.33
CA GLU A 546 26.50 22.95 -9.39
C GLU A 546 25.22 22.60 -8.62
N LEU A 547 24.88 23.37 -7.58
CA LEU A 547 23.65 23.18 -6.81
C LEU A 547 22.43 23.76 -7.51
N ASN A 548 22.64 24.73 -8.40
CA ASN A 548 21.60 25.39 -9.18
C ASN A 548 21.33 24.72 -10.52
N ALA A 549 22.19 23.80 -10.95
CA ALA A 549 22.01 23.04 -12.17
C ALA A 549 20.64 22.34 -12.17
N PRO A 550 19.80 22.54 -13.20
CA PRO A 550 18.53 21.83 -13.31
C PRO A 550 18.77 20.33 -13.52
N THR A 551 18.07 19.51 -12.76
CA THR A 551 18.20 18.04 -12.76
C THR A 551 16.84 17.37 -12.64
N ILE A 552 16.76 16.11 -13.04
CA ILE A 552 15.53 15.33 -13.03
C ILE A 552 15.64 14.19 -12.00
N ARG A 553 14.50 13.84 -11.40
CA ARG A 553 14.40 12.72 -10.47
C ARG A 553 13.06 12.05 -10.62
N HIS A 554 13.01 10.77 -10.29
CA HIS A 554 11.75 10.05 -10.20
C HIS A 554 10.88 10.62 -9.04
N PRO A 555 9.61 10.98 -9.29
CA PRO A 555 8.75 11.63 -8.28
C PRO A 555 8.34 10.67 -7.16
N ASP A 556 8.05 9.40 -7.47
CA ASP A 556 7.80 8.34 -6.47
C ASP A 556 8.67 7.10 -6.69
N LEU A 557 9.92 7.14 -6.24
CA LEU A 557 10.85 6.00 -6.35
C LEU A 557 10.55 4.94 -5.29
N SER A 558 9.33 4.40 -5.30
CA SER A 558 8.87 3.33 -4.41
C SER A 558 9.22 1.94 -4.96
N PRO A 559 9.38 0.92 -4.09
CA PRO A 559 9.62 -0.46 -4.55
C PRO A 559 8.53 -1.02 -5.48
N SER A 560 7.30 -0.51 -5.41
CA SER A 560 6.21 -0.93 -6.31
C SER A 560 6.39 -0.41 -7.75
N ASN A 561 7.15 0.67 -7.93
CA ASN A 561 7.43 1.27 -9.24
C ASN A 561 8.71 0.71 -9.90
N ILE A 562 9.40 -0.22 -9.25
CA ILE A 562 10.66 -0.82 -9.74
C ILE A 562 10.44 -2.30 -10.02
N PHE A 563 10.69 -2.71 -11.26
CA PHE A 563 10.63 -4.11 -11.67
C PHE A 563 12.02 -4.72 -11.75
N ILE A 564 12.11 -5.98 -11.33
CA ILE A 564 13.35 -6.75 -11.35
C ILE A 564 13.18 -8.11 -12.05
N SER A 565 14.26 -8.56 -12.70
CA SER A 565 14.38 -9.93 -13.19
C SER A 565 14.62 -10.92 -12.05
N GLU A 566 14.51 -12.22 -12.33
CA GLU A 566 14.91 -13.31 -11.40
C GLU A 566 16.37 -13.21 -10.96
N THR A 567 17.23 -12.61 -11.80
CA THR A 567 18.65 -12.34 -11.50
C THR A 567 18.88 -11.04 -10.75
N GLY A 568 17.82 -10.33 -10.36
CA GLY A 568 17.85 -9.08 -9.60
C GLY A 568 18.29 -7.85 -10.40
N ASN A 569 18.25 -7.88 -11.75
CA ASN A 569 18.49 -6.70 -12.59
C ASN A 569 17.22 -5.85 -12.68
N ILE A 570 17.35 -4.52 -12.66
CA ILE A 570 16.22 -3.62 -12.90
C ILE A 570 15.83 -3.75 -14.37
N THR A 571 14.59 -4.18 -14.63
CA THR A 571 14.03 -4.39 -15.97
C THR A 571 13.17 -3.22 -16.43
N GLY A 572 12.59 -2.48 -15.49
CA GLY A 572 11.85 -1.26 -15.81
C GLY A 572 11.49 -0.47 -14.56
N ILE A 573 11.41 0.85 -14.72
CA ILE A 573 10.91 1.81 -13.74
C ILE A 573 9.71 2.50 -14.39
N ILE A 574 8.58 2.49 -13.70
CA ILE A 574 7.31 3.04 -14.16
C ILE A 574 6.86 4.21 -13.29
N ASP A 575 5.75 4.86 -13.68
CA ASP A 575 5.14 5.96 -12.93
C ASP A 575 5.94 7.28 -12.94
N TRP A 576 6.32 7.71 -14.15
CA TRP A 576 7.04 8.97 -14.41
C TRP A 576 6.12 10.20 -14.52
N GLN A 577 4.84 10.06 -14.18
CA GLN A 577 3.87 11.17 -14.14
C GLN A 577 4.33 12.29 -13.18
N HIS A 578 3.99 13.54 -13.49
CA HIS A 578 4.36 14.73 -12.70
C HIS A 578 5.88 14.95 -12.52
N THR A 579 6.72 14.28 -13.31
CA THR A 579 8.18 14.49 -13.25
C THR A 579 8.53 15.93 -13.63
N ALA A 580 9.36 16.57 -12.80
CA ALA A 580 9.89 17.89 -13.06
C ALA A 580 11.41 17.93 -13.01
N VAL A 581 11.96 18.80 -13.85
CA VAL A 581 13.33 19.27 -13.82
C VAL A 581 13.40 20.44 -12.84
N LEU A 582 14.17 20.28 -11.77
CA LEU A 582 14.34 21.26 -10.70
C LEU A 582 15.82 21.37 -10.33
N PRO A 583 16.28 22.46 -9.69
CA PRO A 583 17.66 22.59 -9.27
C PRO A 583 18.10 21.46 -8.33
N VAL A 584 19.37 21.04 -8.42
CA VAL A 584 19.95 19.98 -7.58
C VAL A 584 19.65 20.20 -6.09
N PHE A 585 19.70 21.43 -5.58
CA PHE A 585 19.46 21.70 -4.16
C PHE A 585 18.01 21.43 -3.69
N LEU A 586 17.03 21.39 -4.60
CA LEU A 586 15.65 20.99 -4.29
C LEU A 586 15.43 19.48 -4.50
N GLN A 587 16.20 18.86 -5.41
CA GLN A 587 16.07 17.44 -5.74
C GLN A 587 16.91 16.51 -4.84
N ALA A 588 18.05 16.98 -4.32
CA ALA A 588 19.02 16.15 -3.59
C ALA A 588 18.53 15.78 -2.18
N LYS A 589 17.99 14.57 -2.04
CA LYS A 589 17.61 13.93 -0.77
C LYS A 589 17.76 12.42 -0.86
N ILE A 590 17.67 11.66 0.23
CA ILE A 590 17.54 10.20 0.14
C ILE A 590 16.06 9.88 -0.17
N PRO A 591 15.72 9.03 -1.14
CA PRO A 591 14.32 8.72 -1.44
C PRO A 591 13.64 8.03 -0.24
N LYS A 592 12.33 8.28 -0.07
CA LYS A 592 11.54 7.91 1.13
C LYS A 592 11.69 6.45 1.55
N HIS A 593 11.70 5.53 0.60
CA HIS A 593 11.79 4.08 0.85
C HIS A 593 13.23 3.57 1.07
N PHE A 594 14.23 4.44 0.90
CA PHE A 594 15.64 4.11 1.11
C PHE A 594 16.27 4.95 2.24
N GLN A 595 15.48 5.75 2.95
CA GLN A 595 15.92 6.53 4.12
C GLN A 595 15.46 5.92 5.45
N ASN A 596 16.08 6.37 6.53
CA ASN A 596 15.76 5.98 7.90
C ASN A 596 16.04 7.16 8.87
N TYR A 597 15.55 8.34 8.52
CA TYR A 597 15.65 9.54 9.34
C TYR A 597 14.92 9.34 10.67
N GLY A 598 15.42 10.01 11.72
CA GLY A 598 15.00 9.81 13.12
C GLY A 598 15.72 8.69 13.86
N ASP A 599 16.54 7.88 13.17
CA ASP A 599 17.39 6.85 13.78
C ASP A 599 18.84 7.35 13.91
N ASP A 600 19.33 7.46 15.15
CA ASP A 600 20.66 8.00 15.48
C ASP A 600 21.79 7.26 14.76
N ASP A 601 21.71 5.94 14.62
CA ASP A 601 22.71 5.15 13.92
C ASP A 601 22.76 5.47 12.42
N SER A 602 21.58 5.62 11.80
CA SER A 602 21.46 5.96 10.38
C SER A 602 21.97 7.37 10.10
N GLU A 603 21.54 8.36 10.90
CA GLU A 603 21.92 9.77 10.73
C GLU A 603 23.40 10.03 10.97
N ASN A 604 24.03 9.30 11.89
CA ASN A 604 25.48 9.36 12.13
C ASN A 604 26.29 8.42 11.23
N PHE A 605 25.66 7.83 10.20
CA PHE A 605 26.31 6.92 9.25
C PHE A 605 27.08 5.78 9.94
N ARG A 606 26.55 5.25 11.04
CA ARG A 606 27.14 4.14 11.77
C ARG A 606 26.84 2.84 11.03
N ARG A 607 27.79 1.91 11.08
CA ARG A 607 27.63 0.60 10.44
C ARG A 607 26.45 -0.13 11.09
N PRO A 608 25.42 -0.55 10.34
CA PRO A 608 24.26 -1.24 10.88
C PRO A 608 24.66 -2.51 11.63
N LYS A 609 24.09 -2.69 12.81
CA LYS A 609 24.20 -3.90 13.63
C LYS A 609 22.81 -4.28 14.13
N LEU A 610 22.61 -5.59 14.32
CA LEU A 610 21.46 -6.09 15.07
C LEU A 610 21.66 -5.76 16.55
N ALA A 611 20.57 -5.47 17.26
CA ALA A 611 20.61 -5.31 18.70
C ALA A 611 21.19 -6.55 19.40
N GLU A 612 21.87 -6.32 20.52
CA GLU A 612 22.38 -7.41 21.35
C GLU A 612 21.20 -8.18 21.95
N GLY A 613 21.27 -9.51 21.93
CA GLY A 613 20.19 -10.35 22.47
C GLY A 613 18.95 -10.46 21.58
N VAL A 614 19.02 -10.11 20.29
CA VAL A 614 17.92 -10.32 19.31
C VAL A 614 17.37 -11.74 19.32
N ASP A 615 18.22 -12.74 19.53
CA ASP A 615 17.80 -14.15 19.62
C ASP A 615 16.97 -14.45 20.87
N ALA A 616 17.03 -13.58 21.88
CA ALA A 616 16.28 -13.67 23.14
C ALA A 616 15.06 -12.74 23.19
N MET A 617 14.80 -11.94 22.14
CA MET A 617 13.62 -11.07 22.04
C MET A 617 12.34 -11.89 21.79
N SER A 618 11.18 -11.29 22.10
CA SER A 618 9.89 -11.85 21.67
C SER A 618 9.80 -11.87 20.13
N GLU A 619 8.92 -12.68 19.55
CA GLU A 619 8.80 -12.75 18.10
C GLU A 619 8.41 -11.40 17.47
N SER A 620 7.49 -10.68 18.11
CA SER A 620 7.07 -9.33 17.73
C SER A 620 8.23 -8.33 17.79
N ASP A 621 8.94 -8.28 18.93
CA ASP A 621 10.06 -7.35 19.11
C ASP A 621 11.21 -7.67 18.14
N ARG A 622 11.45 -8.95 17.91
CA ARG A 622 12.43 -9.42 16.93
C ARG A 622 12.04 -9.02 15.52
N GLU A 623 10.77 -9.07 15.15
CA GLU A 623 10.31 -8.63 13.82
C GLU A 623 10.52 -7.12 13.64
N VAL A 624 10.16 -6.31 14.65
CA VAL A 624 10.41 -4.87 14.68
C VAL A 624 11.90 -4.55 14.57
N GLU A 625 12.74 -5.20 15.36
CA GLU A 625 14.19 -4.99 15.32
C GLU A 625 14.79 -5.46 13.99
N MET A 626 14.33 -6.58 13.43
CA MET A 626 14.76 -7.04 12.12
C MET A 626 14.37 -6.04 11.02
N GLU A 627 13.18 -5.45 11.06
CA GLU A 627 12.77 -4.41 10.12
C GLU A 627 13.59 -3.13 10.29
N LEU A 628 13.80 -2.67 11.52
CA LEU A 628 14.67 -1.52 11.81
C LEU A 628 16.09 -1.76 11.30
N TYR A 629 16.65 -2.96 11.53
CA TYR A 629 17.94 -3.36 11.01
C TYR A 629 17.97 -3.36 9.48
N ARG A 630 16.92 -3.84 8.81
CA ARG A 630 16.80 -3.76 7.34
C ARG A 630 16.81 -2.31 6.86
N ARG A 631 16.07 -1.40 7.52
CA ARG A 631 16.02 0.03 7.18
C ARG A 631 17.38 0.72 7.37
N ARG A 632 18.05 0.46 8.50
CA ARG A 632 19.44 0.92 8.76
C ARG A 632 20.40 0.46 7.66
N GLN A 633 20.32 -0.81 7.26
CA GLN A 633 21.11 -1.35 6.14
C GLN A 633 20.86 -0.58 4.85
N VAL A 634 19.60 -0.48 4.43
CA VAL A 634 19.23 0.15 3.17
C VAL A 634 19.72 1.60 3.12
N HIS A 635 19.48 2.36 4.20
CA HIS A 635 19.97 3.74 4.35
C HIS A 635 21.50 3.83 4.23
N TYR A 636 22.21 3.03 5.03
CA TYR A 636 23.68 3.03 5.06
C TYR A 636 24.28 2.72 3.68
N PHE A 637 23.79 1.69 3.01
CA PHE A 637 24.33 1.29 1.71
C PHE A 637 23.89 2.22 0.58
N TYR A 638 22.70 2.78 0.63
CA TYR A 638 22.29 3.83 -0.30
C TYR A 638 23.26 5.02 -0.23
N LEU A 639 23.52 5.53 0.97
CA LEU A 639 24.47 6.63 1.18
C LEU A 639 25.90 6.25 0.73
N GLY A 640 26.36 5.05 1.08
CA GLY A 640 27.70 4.56 0.69
C GLY A 640 27.87 4.37 -0.83
N TYR A 641 26.86 3.87 -1.53
CA TYR A 641 26.90 3.79 -2.99
C TYR A 641 26.79 5.17 -3.62
N THR A 642 25.95 6.06 -3.09
CA THR A 642 25.78 7.41 -3.63
C THR A 642 27.07 8.21 -3.49
N SER A 643 27.76 8.12 -2.35
CA SER A 643 29.06 8.81 -2.14
C SER A 643 30.16 8.34 -3.10
N SER A 644 30.15 7.07 -3.50
CA SER A 644 31.15 6.51 -4.40
C SER A 644 30.79 6.64 -5.89
N ARG A 645 29.50 6.71 -6.24
CA ARG A 645 29.01 6.61 -7.63
C ARG A 645 28.34 7.88 -8.14
N ASN A 646 27.74 8.69 -7.27
CA ASN A 646 27.03 9.91 -7.61
C ASN A 646 27.47 11.06 -6.67
N LYS A 647 28.75 11.45 -6.78
CA LYS A 647 29.37 12.48 -5.92
C LYS A 647 28.62 13.82 -5.90
N PRO A 648 28.14 14.38 -7.04
CA PRO A 648 27.40 15.64 -7.02
C PRO A 648 26.15 15.55 -6.14
N HIS A 649 25.37 14.47 -6.29
CA HIS A 649 24.19 14.23 -5.47
C HIS A 649 24.54 14.03 -3.99
N PHE A 650 25.58 13.23 -3.68
CA PHE A 650 26.03 13.03 -2.31
C PHE A 650 26.46 14.34 -1.62
N HIS A 651 27.23 15.19 -2.30
CA HIS A 651 27.65 16.49 -1.78
C HIS A 651 26.48 17.45 -1.55
N ALA A 652 25.42 17.33 -2.35
CA ALA A 652 24.19 18.10 -2.18
C ALA A 652 23.30 17.55 -1.05
N MET A 653 23.29 16.25 -0.77
CA MET A 653 22.49 15.69 0.34
C MET A 653 23.02 16.04 1.73
N GLY A 654 24.33 16.27 1.87
CA GLY A 654 25.01 16.34 3.17
C GLY A 654 25.03 17.69 3.88
N LYS A 655 24.34 18.73 3.37
CA LYS A 655 24.42 20.08 3.94
C LYS A 655 23.08 20.46 4.59
N HIS A 656 23.07 20.68 5.90
CA HIS A 656 21.87 21.05 6.68
C HIS A 656 21.13 22.26 6.09
N ASN A 657 21.87 23.24 5.60
CA ASN A 657 21.29 24.43 4.95
C ASN A 657 20.50 24.14 3.66
N LEU A 658 20.65 22.97 3.04
CA LEU A 658 19.85 22.58 1.87
C LEU A 658 18.49 22.01 2.29
N VAL A 659 18.41 21.34 3.45
CA VAL A 659 17.14 20.91 4.04
C VAL A 659 16.26 22.11 4.34
N LEU A 660 16.81 23.16 4.95
CA LEU A 660 16.08 24.39 5.26
C LEU A 660 15.55 25.10 4.00
N ARG A 661 16.38 25.20 2.94
CA ARG A 661 15.95 25.76 1.64
C ARG A 661 14.79 24.98 1.03
N ASN A 662 14.88 23.66 1.06
CA ASN A 662 13.86 22.76 0.51
C ASN A 662 12.55 22.85 1.31
N GLN A 663 12.62 22.83 2.64
CA GLN A 663 11.44 22.96 3.50
C GLN A 663 10.69 24.28 3.29
N LEU A 664 11.40 25.40 3.13
CA LEU A 664 10.75 26.69 2.86
C LEU A 664 10.15 26.75 1.44
N TYR A 665 10.82 26.18 0.44
CA TYR A 665 10.27 26.00 -0.91
C TYR A 665 8.97 25.18 -0.88
N ASP A 666 9.03 23.98 -0.29
CA ASP A 666 7.89 23.07 -0.19
C ASP A 666 6.73 23.71 0.57
N THR A 667 7.00 24.39 1.68
CA THR A 667 5.97 25.00 2.53
C THR A 667 5.31 26.20 1.84
N ALA A 668 6.08 27.00 1.10
CA ALA A 668 5.52 28.10 0.30
C ALA A 668 4.67 27.59 -0.87
N ALA A 669 4.95 26.40 -1.40
CA ALA A 669 4.21 25.79 -2.50
C ALA A 669 2.94 25.03 -2.08
N ARG A 670 2.69 24.84 -0.78
CA ARG A 670 1.52 24.11 -0.27
C ARG A 670 0.23 24.91 -0.49
N PRO A 671 -0.86 24.26 -0.95
CA PRO A 671 -2.16 24.90 -0.97
C PRO A 671 -2.57 25.37 0.42
N TRP A 672 -3.16 26.56 0.49
CA TRP A 672 -3.62 27.10 1.76
C TRP A 672 -5.00 26.56 2.12
N GLU A 673 -5.05 25.81 3.22
CA GLU A 673 -6.26 25.16 3.69
C GLU A 673 -6.68 25.70 5.07
N GLY A 674 -6.57 27.02 5.24
CA GLY A 674 -6.89 27.70 6.51
C GLY A 674 -5.75 27.65 7.54
N ASP A 675 -4.50 27.47 7.11
CA ASP A 675 -3.32 27.49 7.98
C ASP A 675 -2.37 28.65 7.64
N ASN A 676 -2.24 29.61 8.56
CA ASN A 676 -1.31 30.73 8.46
C ASN A 676 0.02 30.49 9.20
N THR A 677 0.16 29.37 9.91
CA THR A 677 1.26 29.15 10.86
C THR A 677 2.44 28.46 10.18
N SER A 678 2.21 27.45 9.34
CA SER A 678 3.30 26.67 8.74
C SER A 678 4.32 27.53 7.98
N LEU A 679 3.86 28.43 7.10
CA LEU A 679 4.77 29.29 6.32
C LEU A 679 5.54 30.27 7.22
N GLN A 680 4.86 30.88 8.19
CA GLN A 680 5.49 31.80 9.13
C GLN A 680 6.56 31.10 9.97
N ALA A 681 6.25 29.91 10.51
CA ALA A 681 7.18 29.12 11.30
C ALA A 681 8.42 28.72 10.49
N GLN A 682 8.26 28.35 9.23
CA GLN A 682 9.40 28.03 8.36
C GLN A 682 10.22 29.25 7.97
N LEU A 683 9.60 30.41 7.79
CA LEU A 683 10.32 31.68 7.62
C LEU A 683 11.15 31.99 8.88
N ILE A 684 10.56 31.90 10.09
CA ILE A 684 11.25 32.13 11.36
C ILE A 684 12.45 31.19 11.51
N ARG A 685 12.26 29.88 11.33
CA ARG A 685 13.35 28.88 11.40
C ARG A 685 14.46 29.18 10.38
N THR A 686 14.09 29.58 9.16
CA THR A 686 15.06 29.98 8.13
C THR A 686 15.87 31.21 8.56
N LEU A 687 15.25 32.17 9.25
CA LEU A 687 15.91 33.38 9.76
C LEU A 687 16.79 33.10 10.99
N GLU A 688 16.39 32.19 11.88
CA GLU A 688 17.21 31.75 13.01
C GLU A 688 18.52 31.09 12.55
N HIS A 689 18.46 30.34 11.45
CA HIS A 689 19.60 29.70 10.81
C HIS A 689 20.18 30.51 9.63
N TRP A 690 19.90 31.82 9.56
CA TRP A 690 20.31 32.68 8.44
C TRP A 690 21.82 32.64 8.12
N PRO A 691 22.75 32.60 9.10
CA PRO A 691 24.19 32.50 8.81
C PRO A 691 24.58 31.26 7.99
N GLU A 692 23.79 30.19 8.03
CA GLU A 692 23.99 28.97 7.24
C GLU A 692 23.43 29.09 5.81
N ILE A 693 22.43 29.97 5.63
CA ILE A 693 21.80 30.28 4.33
C ILE A 693 22.61 31.32 3.55
N ARG A 694 23.13 32.35 4.24
CA ARG A 694 23.97 33.41 3.68
C ARG A 694 25.15 33.70 4.61
N ALA A 695 26.31 33.17 4.24
CA ALA A 695 27.57 33.50 4.91
C ALA A 695 27.97 34.97 4.64
N GLY A 696 28.74 35.57 5.56
CA GLY A 696 29.37 36.88 5.34
C GLY A 696 28.63 38.09 5.92
N GLY A 697 27.78 37.92 6.94
CA GLY A 697 27.27 39.03 7.76
C GLY A 697 26.17 39.89 7.13
N LYS A 698 25.57 39.45 6.02
CA LYS A 698 24.37 40.12 5.46
C LYS A 698 23.18 39.84 6.39
N ALA A 699 22.59 40.89 6.94
CA ALA A 699 21.35 40.76 7.71
C ALA A 699 20.23 40.18 6.83
N PRO A 700 19.30 39.40 7.42
CA PRO A 700 18.14 38.92 6.67
C PRO A 700 17.27 40.08 6.18
N PRO A 701 16.56 39.92 5.05
CA PRO A 701 15.74 40.99 4.44
C PRO A 701 14.45 41.29 5.21
N ILE A 702 14.09 40.44 6.17
CA ILE A 702 12.93 40.54 7.04
C ILE A 702 13.32 40.18 8.48
N GLN A 703 12.54 40.62 9.45
CA GLN A 703 12.69 40.29 10.86
C GLN A 703 11.31 40.17 11.50
N TYR A 704 11.14 39.16 12.34
CA TYR A 704 9.99 39.03 13.24
C TYR A 704 10.42 39.45 14.65
N SER A 705 9.52 40.05 15.42
CA SER A 705 9.79 40.32 16.84
C SER A 705 9.86 39.02 17.63
N GLU A 706 10.59 39.02 18.75
CA GLU A 706 10.68 37.84 19.63
C GLU A 706 9.30 37.34 20.10
N ALA A 707 8.34 38.26 20.27
CA ALA A 707 6.97 37.92 20.64
C ALA A 707 6.24 37.18 19.51
N GLU A 708 6.34 37.68 18.27
CA GLU A 708 5.74 37.03 17.09
C GLU A 708 6.36 35.66 16.84
N SER A 709 7.69 35.56 16.89
CA SER A 709 8.41 34.30 16.70
C SER A 709 7.98 33.26 17.73
N ARG A 710 7.95 33.63 19.01
CA ARG A 710 7.52 32.72 20.09
C ARG A 710 6.07 32.28 19.92
N GLU A 711 5.15 33.20 19.67
CA GLU A 711 3.73 32.85 19.49
C GLU A 711 3.54 31.90 18.29
N CYS A 712 4.20 32.17 17.17
CA CYS A 712 4.14 31.32 15.99
C CYS A 712 4.72 29.93 16.24
N LEU A 713 5.89 29.83 16.86
CA LEU A 713 6.56 28.55 17.12
C LEU A 713 5.84 27.72 18.19
N GLU A 714 5.22 28.36 19.19
CA GLU A 714 4.32 27.68 20.13
C GLU A 714 3.09 27.09 19.42
N ARG A 715 2.53 27.80 18.42
CA ARG A 715 1.40 27.30 17.63
C ARG A 715 1.82 26.16 16.70
N ASP A 716 2.95 26.28 16.01
CA ASP A 716 3.55 25.23 15.17
C ASP A 716 3.84 23.96 15.97
N ALA A 717 4.35 24.08 17.21
CA ALA A 717 4.56 22.94 18.09
C ALA A 717 3.26 22.20 18.45
N LYS A 718 2.16 22.94 18.66
CA LYS A 718 0.83 22.36 18.89
C LYS A 718 0.29 21.65 17.66
N GLN A 719 0.46 22.24 16.47
CA GLN A 719 0.08 21.61 15.20
C GLN A 719 0.82 20.28 14.98
N LYS A 720 2.14 20.27 15.19
CA LYS A 720 2.93 19.03 15.07
C LYS A 720 2.49 17.93 16.02
N ASN A 721 2.19 18.27 17.28
CA ASN A 721 1.66 17.30 18.24
C ASN A 721 0.29 16.77 17.79
N ALA A 722 -0.60 17.65 17.30
CA ALA A 722 -1.89 17.24 16.76
C ALA A 722 -1.74 16.33 15.52
N ASP A 723 -0.76 16.60 14.64
CA ASP A 723 -0.47 15.76 13.48
C ASP A 723 0.03 14.37 13.89
N GLU A 724 0.91 14.28 14.88
CA GLU A 724 1.40 13.03 15.45
C GLU A 724 0.26 12.21 16.06
N GLN A 725 -0.61 12.85 16.84
CA GLN A 725 -1.80 12.20 17.40
C GLN A 725 -2.74 11.71 16.30
N MET A 726 -3.03 12.54 15.29
CA MET A 726 -3.89 12.17 14.18
C MET A 726 -3.31 11.00 13.38
N GLN A 727 -1.99 10.96 13.20
CA GLN A 727 -1.31 9.84 12.55
C GLN A 727 -1.49 8.54 13.33
N GLN A 728 -1.39 8.56 14.67
CA GLN A 728 -1.68 7.39 15.50
C GLN A 728 -3.13 6.93 15.39
N VAL A 729 -4.07 7.88 15.30
CA VAL A 729 -5.50 7.56 15.08
C VAL A 729 -5.70 6.92 13.71
N ARG A 730 -5.10 7.46 12.64
CA ARG A 730 -5.14 6.88 11.29
C ARG A 730 -4.60 5.45 11.28
N GLU A 731 -3.46 5.21 11.93
CA GLU A 731 -2.85 3.89 12.06
C GLU A 731 -3.75 2.92 12.83
N SER A 732 -4.37 3.37 13.92
CA SER A 732 -5.31 2.58 14.72
C SER A 732 -6.58 2.24 13.93
N ILE A 733 -7.06 3.16 13.09
CA ILE A 733 -8.19 2.93 12.19
C ILE A 733 -7.78 2.09 10.98
N GLY A 734 -6.50 2.08 10.59
CA GLY A 734 -6.01 1.42 9.39
C GLY A 734 -6.39 2.15 8.10
N VAL A 735 -6.30 3.48 8.10
CA VAL A 735 -6.62 4.34 6.94
C VAL A 735 -5.41 5.16 6.52
N ASP A 736 -5.35 5.55 5.25
CA ASP A 736 -4.37 6.53 4.81
C ASP A 736 -4.80 7.98 5.12
N ILE A 737 -3.99 8.94 4.67
CA ILE A 737 -4.23 10.37 4.91
C ILE A 737 -5.53 10.89 4.28
N GLU A 738 -5.98 10.27 3.19
CA GLU A 738 -7.21 10.59 2.48
C GLU A 738 -8.41 9.77 3.00
N GLY A 739 -8.21 8.92 4.01
CA GLY A 739 -9.25 8.03 4.52
C GLY A 739 -9.53 6.82 3.63
N TRP A 740 -8.61 6.46 2.73
CA TRP A 740 -8.72 5.30 1.85
C TRP A 740 -8.40 3.98 2.57
N VAL A 741 -9.11 2.92 2.18
CA VAL A 741 -8.91 1.53 2.64
C VAL A 741 -9.19 0.51 1.53
N PRO A 742 -8.60 -0.70 1.60
CA PRO A 742 -9.05 -1.82 0.79
C PRO A 742 -10.54 -2.11 0.98
N ASN A 743 -11.21 -2.63 -0.06
CA ASN A 743 -12.67 -2.83 -0.03
C ASN A 743 -13.15 -3.70 1.14
N ASP A 744 -12.40 -4.75 1.45
CA ASP A 744 -12.68 -5.71 2.52
C ASP A 744 -12.41 -5.14 3.92
N GLU A 745 -11.69 -4.02 4.02
CA GLU A 745 -11.38 -3.37 5.29
C GLU A 745 -12.36 -2.25 5.67
N LEU A 746 -13.19 -1.77 4.74
CA LEU A 746 -14.06 -0.59 4.97
C LEU A 746 -14.92 -0.70 6.21
N GLU A 747 -15.67 -1.80 6.36
CA GLU A 747 -16.58 -1.97 7.49
C GLU A 747 -15.82 -2.08 8.81
N SER A 748 -14.63 -2.69 8.78
CA SER A 748 -13.75 -2.81 9.96
C SER A 748 -13.15 -1.46 10.35
N ALA A 749 -12.72 -0.67 9.37
CA ALA A 749 -12.20 0.67 9.56
C ALA A 749 -13.29 1.63 10.07
N LYS A 750 -14.50 1.59 9.50
CA LYS A 750 -15.66 2.35 10.02
C LYS A 750 -15.98 1.97 11.47
N ALA A 751 -15.98 0.67 11.79
CA ALA A 751 -16.23 0.21 13.15
C ALA A 751 -15.13 0.65 14.14
N ARG A 752 -13.86 0.69 13.71
CA ARG A 752 -12.74 1.24 14.51
C ARG A 752 -12.88 2.76 14.70
N ALA A 753 -13.18 3.49 13.63
CA ALA A 753 -13.40 4.94 13.68
C ALA A 753 -14.55 5.30 14.64
N GLU A 754 -15.68 4.59 14.59
CA GLU A 754 -16.82 4.79 15.49
C GLU A 754 -16.54 4.35 16.93
N ALA A 755 -15.70 3.34 17.16
CA ALA A 755 -15.26 2.97 18.50
C ALA A 755 -14.41 4.09 19.11
N ILE A 756 -13.38 4.55 18.38
CA ILE A 756 -12.49 5.63 18.83
C ILE A 756 -13.28 6.92 19.04
N LYS A 757 -14.19 7.29 18.12
CA LYS A 757 -15.07 8.47 18.28
C LYS A 757 -15.85 8.42 19.58
N ARG A 758 -16.45 7.25 19.91
CA ARG A 758 -17.22 7.08 21.15
C ARG A 758 -16.34 7.10 22.40
N GLU A 759 -15.18 6.48 22.37
CA GLU A 759 -14.23 6.48 23.49
C GLU A 759 -13.72 7.89 23.79
N MET A 760 -13.33 8.64 22.77
CA MET A 760 -12.92 10.05 22.90
C MET A 760 -14.06 10.92 23.42
N ALA A 761 -15.29 10.73 22.93
CA ALA A 761 -16.46 11.45 23.42
C ALA A 761 -16.80 11.11 24.88
N GLN A 762 -16.62 9.84 25.32
CA GLN A 762 -16.85 9.42 26.71
C GLN A 762 -15.75 9.90 27.66
N ALA A 763 -14.52 10.01 27.18
CA ALA A 763 -13.38 10.50 27.93
C ALA A 763 -13.30 12.03 28.00
N ALA A 764 -14.19 12.75 27.30
CA ALA A 764 -14.21 14.21 27.29
C ALA A 764 -14.48 14.78 28.69
N ASP A 765 -13.66 15.76 29.10
CA ASP A 765 -13.73 16.41 30.41
C ASP A 765 -14.91 17.40 30.50
N SER A 766 -15.52 17.75 29.36
CA SER A 766 -16.64 18.67 29.30
C SER A 766 -17.64 18.35 28.18
N GLU A 767 -18.88 18.79 28.35
CA GLU A 767 -19.93 18.71 27.33
C GLU A 767 -19.58 19.50 26.05
N LYS A 768 -18.73 20.52 26.17
CA LYS A 768 -18.23 21.27 25.01
C LYS A 768 -17.24 20.43 24.21
N GLU A 769 -16.33 19.75 24.88
CA GLU A 769 -15.33 18.88 24.27
C GLU A 769 -15.97 17.63 23.65
N ARG A 770 -16.93 17.02 24.36
CA ARG A 770 -17.74 15.91 23.84
C ARG A 770 -18.41 16.26 22.51
N ARG A 771 -19.09 17.42 22.45
CA ARG A 771 -19.69 17.91 21.21
C ARG A 771 -18.65 18.19 20.13
N GLY A 772 -17.45 18.67 20.50
CA GLY A 772 -16.33 18.81 19.58
C GLY A 772 -15.98 17.51 18.88
N PHE A 773 -15.80 16.41 19.62
CA PHE A 773 -15.54 15.09 19.02
C PHE A 773 -16.70 14.56 18.17
N GLU A 774 -17.95 14.89 18.52
CA GLU A 774 -19.13 14.45 17.79
C GLU A 774 -19.33 15.21 16.47
N GLU A 775 -19.20 16.54 16.51
CA GLU A 775 -19.48 17.46 15.40
C GLU A 775 -18.28 17.65 14.47
N LEU A 776 -17.05 17.55 14.98
CA LEU A 776 -15.80 17.84 14.25
C LEU A 776 -14.93 16.60 14.04
N TRP A 777 -15.54 15.42 14.04
CA TRP A 777 -14.83 14.17 13.79
C TRP A 777 -14.12 14.22 12.44
N PRO A 778 -12.80 14.00 12.36
CA PRO A 778 -12.01 14.15 11.13
C PRO A 778 -12.33 13.08 10.06
N PHE A 779 -12.90 11.93 10.44
CA PHE A 779 -13.25 10.84 9.52
C PHE A 779 -14.75 10.82 9.18
N GLN A 780 -15.32 11.98 8.87
CA GLN A 780 -16.72 12.12 8.45
C GLN A 780 -16.84 13.00 7.20
N ASP A 781 -17.93 12.83 6.46
CA ASP A 781 -18.23 13.65 5.27
C ASP A 781 -18.23 15.14 5.62
N HIS A 782 -17.61 15.94 4.76
CA HIS A 782 -17.50 17.38 4.94
C HIS A 782 -17.46 18.09 3.59
N GLU A 783 -17.88 19.35 3.58
CA GLU A 783 -17.78 20.20 2.41
C GLU A 783 -16.30 20.52 2.12
N GLU A 784 -15.83 20.14 0.93
CA GLU A 784 -14.53 20.53 0.43
C GLU A 784 -14.69 21.86 -0.32
N MET A 785 -14.17 22.94 0.26
CA MET A 785 -14.12 24.24 -0.43
C MET A 785 -12.83 24.32 -1.26
N ASP A 786 -13.01 24.48 -2.57
CA ASP A 786 -11.96 24.63 -3.58
C ASP A 786 -11.16 25.94 -3.48
#